data_AF-A0A967DZ83-F1
#
_entry.id   AF-A0A967DZ83-F1
#
_cell.length_a   1.000
_cell.length_b   1.000
_cell.length_c   1.000
_cell.angle_alpha   90.00
_cell.angle_beta   90.00
_cell.angle_gamma   90.00
#
_symmetry.space_group_name_H-M   'P 1'
#
loop_
_entity.id
_entity.type
_entity.pdbx_description
1 polymer ?
#
loop_
_entity_poly.entity_id
_entity_poly.type
_entity_poly.pdbx_seq_one_letter_code
_entity_poly.pdbx_strand_id
1 'polypeptide(L)'
;MWRSLLLFIFLISTYVGFSQDINWPQAVEDGDLNATDEIVSCEGSIIASNEGDFDLENESFQITICPDDEDSEDDLIVFLTEVSVQWPNGLGENPNFFFSVHDGDSTAAPVIASSSPDSPGIPAGIVADDNSETGCLTIVFETGSYIIPGFPSSLFEINFDFGCRLPCQEIVPQLISIEADEFCSDEDAETPTFAPDTDITFTADAFTSNESNFDDLTFEWNFNGNTLTGSEVTTSFTNPGLIVGTLTVIDEFLCESEPLSVNVIVGDEILNVSPQDEAYSLEELIADVMVGGGECANVNNIEALRESPNGTSIGYFSRGCSDFPFNEGLVIGSAGVQEIVGEPAENGWGGTGGTEENLLAVVGGNPGNSVNDASVIEFEFSSFESTVSFDYIYASQEYTSSYPCSYADPFAFIISGPGIEDEYEYIPDGNPANQEFQDLGGFNVATITPDGLDAPMPTTATNIHPGAPFNCGAGSLGEFFYPEFFNTLNPPYHEVNGETNRLTAEFEVVPCETYTLKLMVADWNDTILNSFVFIEGGSFNIGADLGDDITLDDDRVICWGEDQTQILEIFGGSLDANCEISLEWFKDGENLPEFDDMASIEISDSGVYEVFVGGDGGCNDNDSILVQFLPTAEYEDPFDDFSICGTSSTLPGGLPAALNPFDYLAHNGIGQDIPEDAESMADLGFEVTYFENFEDAENFENPIENPEDYQIPGGNFVNTICVRVNENITGERQCPTIECFDLISYEEPEIIETEDLFQCGDFSPATQLIDLTQNNPASIGVQEPAIVEALYFITEADALANENAIENPTNYTLPTGIEQQTIYIRAQNIGAGACSDVASFEVGVYNVEIGTNPLPLIEACEEDGQGNGTFNLTEQNPFVLGENQSSQDYSISYFEELADANGASNPINQPSEYFGGAGDIYVRIQNNNNPDCFEVGQFEIGIIESAAVNLAVGPIEACDNNNDGFFHEFDLDVLIDDINFTDNPELEVSFHPTIQDAESGQNPLPSPYASVTENQTIFIRAVDAESGCIQTAPLELIIYPSPLLETPEPLTLCDDNETGVRTFDLTLVEGEVLVNIDNPNNFDIAYYNNENGAIEENPGNLIATPTGYESQSD
;
A
#
# COMPACT_ATOMS: atom_id res chain seq x y z
N MET A 1 9.78 -16.71 54.63
CA MET A 1 10.90 -15.89 55.15
C MET A 1 11.15 -14.81 54.13
N TRP A 2 10.48 -13.66 54.27
CA TRP A 2 10.77 -12.31 53.76
C TRP A 2 9.66 -11.40 54.32
N ARG A 3 9.98 -10.13 54.51
CA ARG A 3 9.45 -9.25 55.56
C ARG A 3 8.10 -8.62 55.17
N SER A 4 7.07 -8.78 56.01
CA SER A 4 5.92 -7.87 56.06
C SER A 4 6.40 -6.48 56.48
N LEU A 5 6.39 -5.56 55.53
CA LEU A 5 6.48 -4.14 55.79
C LEU A 5 5.03 -3.65 55.86
N LEU A 6 4.51 -3.45 57.08
CA LEU A 6 3.31 -2.64 57.30
C LEU A 6 3.61 -1.23 56.78
N LEU A 7 3.13 -0.90 55.59
CA LEU A 7 3.03 0.47 55.12
C LEU A 7 1.84 1.09 55.86
N PHE A 8 2.09 1.62 57.05
CA PHE A 8 1.25 2.67 57.61
C PHE A 8 1.46 3.89 56.70
N ILE A 9 0.60 4.07 55.70
CA ILE A 9 0.49 5.35 55.00
C ILE A 9 -0.13 6.32 56.00
N PHE A 10 0.74 6.99 56.74
CA PHE A 10 0.41 8.27 57.35
C PHE A 10 0.27 9.26 56.20
N LEU A 11 -0.92 9.35 55.61
CA LEU A 11 -1.30 10.50 54.81
C LEU A 11 -1.50 11.65 55.80
N ILE A 12 -0.45 12.46 55.88
CA ILE A 12 -0.47 13.75 56.53
C ILE A 12 -1.42 14.60 55.67
N SER A 13 -2.71 14.61 56.02
CA SER A 13 -3.50 15.79 55.71
C SER A 13 -2.77 16.96 56.37
N THR A 14 -2.33 17.92 55.56
CA THR A 14 -1.74 19.17 56.03
C THR A 14 -2.84 20.01 56.66
N TYR A 15 -3.31 19.61 57.83
CA TYR A 15 -4.10 20.47 58.71
C TYR A 15 -3.15 21.42 59.43
N VAL A 16 -3.18 22.70 59.04
CA VAL A 16 -2.36 23.74 59.66
C VAL A 16 -3.05 24.22 60.94
N GLY A 17 -2.94 23.45 62.03
CA GLY A 17 -3.43 23.87 63.35
C GLY A 17 -2.47 24.88 64.02
N PHE A 18 -2.87 26.15 64.13
CA PHE A 18 -2.19 27.16 64.95
C PHE A 18 -2.89 27.26 66.32
N SER A 19 -2.17 27.17 67.45
CA SER A 19 -2.77 27.35 68.80
C SER A 19 -2.01 28.36 69.68
N GLN A 20 -2.73 29.33 70.30
CA GLN A 20 -2.26 30.22 71.39
C GLN A 20 -3.44 30.78 72.24
N ASP A 21 -3.34 30.73 73.58
CA ASP A 21 -4.39 30.98 74.61
C ASP A 21 -4.72 32.46 74.94
N ILE A 22 -5.96 32.82 75.35
CA ILE A 22 -6.30 34.17 75.87
C ILE A 22 -7.29 34.19 77.08
N ASN A 23 -6.95 35.01 78.11
CA ASN A 23 -7.60 35.13 79.42
C ASN A 23 -8.63 36.29 79.58
N TRP A 24 -9.66 36.07 80.42
CA TRP A 24 -10.74 36.97 80.87
C TRP A 24 -10.49 37.63 82.26
N PRO A 25 -11.02 38.82 82.67
CA PRO A 25 -11.75 39.90 81.96
C PRO A 25 -11.08 41.30 81.99
N GLN A 26 -11.04 42.02 80.87
CA GLN A 26 -10.87 43.49 80.84
C GLN A 26 -11.50 44.11 79.58
N ALA A 27 -12.83 44.30 79.54
CA ALA A 27 -13.50 45.40 78.83
C ALA A 27 -15.03 45.20 78.85
N VAL A 28 -15.79 46.13 79.47
CA VAL A 28 -16.84 46.98 78.85
C VAL A 28 -17.45 47.86 79.96
N GLU A 29 -17.15 49.16 79.92
CA GLU A 29 -17.99 50.25 80.43
C GLU A 29 -18.70 50.82 79.19
N ASP A 30 -20.02 51.05 79.28
CA ASP A 30 -20.98 51.56 78.27
C ASP A 30 -21.65 50.52 77.35
N GLY A 31 -22.89 50.17 77.71
CA GLY A 31 -23.72 49.16 77.06
C GLY A 31 -24.27 49.54 75.68
N ASP A 32 -24.08 48.61 74.74
CA ASP A 32 -24.88 48.34 73.54
C ASP A 32 -24.70 46.84 73.22
N LEU A 33 -25.76 46.02 73.26
CA LEU A 33 -25.74 44.59 72.93
C LEU A 33 -26.69 44.35 71.76
N ASN A 34 -26.15 44.40 70.54
CA ASN A 34 -26.72 43.76 69.35
C ASN A 34 -25.59 42.90 68.75
N ALA A 35 -25.49 41.65 69.18
CA ALA A 35 -24.68 40.65 68.48
C ALA A 35 -25.52 40.11 67.32
N THR A 36 -25.47 40.79 66.18
CA THR A 36 -25.99 40.32 64.88
C THR A 36 -24.93 40.36 63.79
N ASP A 37 -23.64 40.26 64.14
CA ASP A 37 -22.58 40.12 63.16
C ASP A 37 -22.21 38.63 63.05
N GLU A 38 -22.80 38.00 62.04
CA GLU A 38 -22.40 36.78 61.37
C GLU A 38 -20.98 36.93 60.85
N ILE A 39 -19.98 36.39 61.56
CA ILE A 39 -18.59 36.31 61.10
C ILE A 39 -17.97 35.06 61.72
N VAL A 40 -17.53 34.09 60.92
CA VAL A 40 -16.19 33.44 60.95
C VAL A 40 -16.03 32.51 59.73
N SER A 41 -14.97 32.75 58.96
CA SER A 41 -14.47 32.03 57.77
C SER A 41 -13.84 30.67 58.11
N CYS A 42 -13.68 29.76 57.14
CA CYS A 42 -12.91 28.48 57.23
C CYS A 42 -11.41 28.65 57.58
N GLU A 43 -10.98 29.85 57.99
CA GLU A 43 -9.70 30.13 58.63
C GLU A 43 -9.96 31.01 59.87
N GLY A 44 -10.12 30.42 61.07
CA GLY A 44 -10.32 31.22 62.28
C GLY A 44 -10.52 30.41 63.57
N SER A 45 -10.37 31.08 64.72
CA SER A 45 -10.72 30.56 66.05
C SER A 45 -11.66 31.56 66.72
N ILE A 46 -12.78 31.09 67.28
CA ILE A 46 -13.83 31.94 67.86
C ILE A 46 -13.55 32.21 69.35
N ILE A 47 -13.52 33.49 69.76
CA ILE A 47 -13.36 33.95 71.16
C ILE A 47 -14.64 34.67 71.61
N ALA A 48 -15.46 34.06 72.48
CA ALA A 48 -16.63 34.70 73.07
C ALA A 48 -16.41 34.99 74.57
N SER A 49 -16.66 36.22 75.00
CA SER A 49 -16.32 36.68 76.36
C SER A 49 -17.32 37.75 76.84
N ASN A 50 -18.18 37.46 77.83
CA ASN A 50 -19.29 38.33 78.24
C ASN A 50 -19.37 38.63 79.77
N GLU A 51 -19.42 39.92 80.16
CA GLU A 51 -19.79 40.41 81.50
C GLU A 51 -20.79 41.58 81.35
N GLY A 52 -22.07 41.29 81.57
CA GLY A 52 -23.20 42.24 81.61
C GLY A 52 -24.49 41.52 82.02
N ASP A 53 -24.98 41.82 83.24
CA ASP A 53 -26.12 41.27 83.99
C ASP A 53 -26.64 39.86 83.61
N PHE A 54 -26.09 38.86 84.30
CA PHE A 54 -26.64 37.50 84.42
C PHE A 54 -28.01 37.59 85.14
N ASP A 55 -29.12 37.68 84.39
CA ASP A 55 -30.47 37.56 84.98
C ASP A 55 -30.75 36.08 85.29
N LEU A 56 -31.13 35.84 86.54
CA LEU A 56 -31.00 34.57 87.27
C LEU A 56 -32.03 33.48 86.88
N GLU A 57 -32.49 33.40 85.63
CA GLU A 57 -33.59 32.47 85.26
C GLU A 57 -33.43 31.57 84.02
N ASN A 58 -32.36 31.64 83.20
CA ASN A 58 -31.88 30.56 82.29
C ASN A 58 -30.81 31.13 81.34
N GLU A 59 -29.62 30.54 81.29
CA GLU A 59 -28.53 31.05 80.43
C GLU A 59 -28.09 29.97 79.45
N SER A 60 -28.46 30.18 78.19
CA SER A 60 -27.96 29.46 77.03
C SER A 60 -27.26 30.43 76.08
N PHE A 61 -26.12 30.05 75.49
CA PHE A 61 -25.50 30.79 74.39
C PHE A 61 -25.26 29.88 73.20
N GLN A 62 -25.32 30.42 71.98
CA GLN A 62 -25.15 29.66 70.74
C GLN A 62 -24.03 30.26 69.89
N ILE A 63 -23.31 29.41 69.16
CA ILE A 63 -22.28 29.76 68.18
C ILE A 63 -22.61 28.99 66.91
N THR A 64 -22.68 29.67 65.76
CA THR A 64 -22.81 29.01 64.45
C THR A 64 -21.49 29.17 63.70
N ILE A 65 -21.01 28.09 63.09
CA ILE A 65 -19.82 28.03 62.24
C ILE A 65 -20.28 27.59 60.85
N CYS A 66 -19.98 28.38 59.82
CA CYS A 66 -20.35 28.09 58.44
C CYS A 66 -19.11 28.13 57.54
N PRO A 67 -19.12 27.42 56.40
CA PRO A 67 -18.14 27.62 55.35
C PRO A 67 -18.24 29.05 54.77
N ASP A 68 -17.13 29.60 54.29
CA ASP A 68 -17.10 30.95 53.70
C ASP A 68 -17.52 30.83 52.23
N ASP A 69 -18.65 31.43 51.83
CA ASP A 69 -19.02 31.43 50.42
C ASP A 69 -19.72 32.71 49.96
N GLU A 70 -18.98 33.57 49.27
CA GLU A 70 -19.58 34.50 48.31
C GLU A 70 -19.10 34.22 46.87
N ASP A 71 -18.28 33.20 46.57
CA ASP A 71 -17.68 33.05 45.22
C ASP A 71 -17.10 31.64 44.83
N SER A 72 -17.44 30.51 45.48
CA SER A 72 -17.04 29.14 45.03
C SER A 72 -18.22 28.26 44.59
N GLU A 73 -17.99 27.38 43.59
CA GLU A 73 -18.98 26.41 43.06
C GLU A 73 -19.08 25.11 43.88
N ASP A 74 -18.37 25.05 45.03
CA ASP A 74 -18.17 23.83 45.82
C ASP A 74 -18.90 23.93 47.17
N ASP A 75 -19.96 23.14 47.37
CA ASP A 75 -20.76 23.08 48.61
C ASP A 75 -19.93 22.49 49.77
N LEU A 76 -19.07 23.28 50.42
CA LEU A 76 -18.23 22.82 51.54
C LEU A 76 -19.06 22.54 52.81
N ILE A 77 -18.60 21.60 53.64
CA ILE A 77 -19.17 21.29 54.96
C ILE A 77 -18.14 21.44 56.09
N VAL A 78 -18.58 21.90 57.27
CA VAL A 78 -17.72 22.12 58.45
C VAL A 78 -17.51 20.82 59.24
N PHE A 79 -16.28 20.58 59.70
CA PHE A 79 -15.96 19.53 60.67
C PHE A 79 -15.14 20.05 61.86
N LEU A 80 -15.46 19.57 63.06
CA LEU A 80 -14.79 19.87 64.33
C LEU A 80 -13.78 18.76 64.65
N THR A 81 -12.49 19.09 64.65
CA THR A 81 -11.41 18.16 65.00
C THR A 81 -11.24 18.01 66.50
N GLU A 82 -11.33 19.10 67.26
CA GLU A 82 -11.17 19.08 68.71
C GLU A 82 -11.99 20.19 69.38
N VAL A 83 -12.61 19.88 70.51
CA VAL A 83 -13.18 20.92 71.39
C VAL A 83 -12.68 20.71 72.81
N SER A 84 -12.06 21.73 73.39
CA SER A 84 -11.53 21.67 74.75
C SER A 84 -12.06 22.81 75.62
N VAL A 85 -12.38 22.48 76.88
CA VAL A 85 -12.86 23.44 77.87
C VAL A 85 -11.88 23.50 79.03
N GLN A 86 -11.32 24.67 79.31
CA GLN A 86 -10.35 24.89 80.39
C GLN A 86 -11.00 25.58 81.59
N TRP A 87 -10.84 24.97 82.78
CA TRP A 87 -11.34 25.49 84.06
C TRP A 87 -10.19 26.07 84.90
N PRO A 88 -10.38 27.18 85.64
CA PRO A 88 -9.35 27.77 86.46
C PRO A 88 -8.92 26.87 87.63
N ASN A 89 -7.61 26.84 87.87
CA ASN A 89 -6.93 25.96 88.82
C ASN A 89 -7.51 25.99 90.25
N GLY A 90 -8.00 24.84 90.73
CA GLY A 90 -8.19 24.57 92.17
C GLY A 90 -9.61 24.29 92.65
N LEU A 91 -10.60 24.28 91.76
CA LEU A 91 -11.91 23.69 92.02
C LEU A 91 -11.99 22.40 91.19
N GLY A 92 -12.08 21.25 91.85
CA GLY A 92 -12.41 20.01 91.17
C GLY A 92 -13.78 20.12 90.52
N GLU A 93 -13.87 19.65 89.28
CA GLU A 93 -15.04 19.34 88.47
C GLU A 93 -16.41 19.92 88.91
N ASN A 94 -16.91 20.82 88.06
CA ASN A 94 -18.27 20.86 87.52
C ASN A 94 -19.34 21.73 88.23
N PRO A 95 -19.82 22.77 87.54
CA PRO A 95 -21.21 23.21 87.63
C PRO A 95 -21.95 22.96 86.31
N ASN A 96 -22.79 21.91 86.26
CA ASN A 96 -23.92 21.69 85.34
C ASN A 96 -23.89 22.45 83.99
N PHE A 97 -22.93 22.15 83.13
CA PHE A 97 -22.85 22.74 81.79
C PHE A 97 -22.99 21.63 80.75
N PHE A 98 -23.89 21.80 79.79
CA PHE A 98 -24.09 20.85 78.69
C PHE A 98 -24.20 21.60 77.38
N PHE A 99 -23.87 20.92 76.28
CA PHE A 99 -23.96 21.48 74.94
C PHE A 99 -24.71 20.54 74.00
N SER A 100 -25.23 21.09 72.92
CA SER A 100 -25.77 20.39 71.76
C SER A 100 -25.22 21.01 70.48
N VAL A 101 -24.76 20.19 69.55
CA VAL A 101 -24.36 20.58 68.21
C VAL A 101 -25.50 20.22 67.26
N HIS A 102 -25.97 21.22 66.52
CA HIS A 102 -26.98 21.12 65.48
C HIS A 102 -26.29 21.17 64.12
N ASP A 103 -26.79 20.36 63.21
CA ASP A 103 -26.30 20.22 61.84
C ASP A 103 -27.04 21.21 60.92
N GLY A 104 -26.57 22.45 60.91
CA GLY A 104 -27.15 23.57 60.18
C GLY A 104 -26.79 24.91 60.81
N ASP A 105 -27.27 26.00 60.21
CA ASP A 105 -26.98 27.39 60.61
C ASP A 105 -27.67 27.86 61.90
N SER A 106 -28.60 27.04 62.42
CA SER A 106 -29.45 27.40 63.55
C SER A 106 -29.91 26.19 64.37
N THR A 107 -30.48 26.47 65.54
CA THR A 107 -31.03 25.46 66.46
C THR A 107 -32.30 24.77 65.97
N ALA A 108 -32.83 25.19 64.81
CA ALA A 108 -33.93 24.51 64.13
C ALA A 108 -33.46 23.20 63.46
N ALA A 109 -32.17 23.07 63.20
CA ALA A 109 -31.59 21.91 62.56
C ALA A 109 -31.41 20.71 63.52
N PRO A 110 -31.30 19.47 63.01
CA PRO A 110 -31.18 18.27 63.84
C PRO A 110 -29.95 18.29 64.75
N VAL A 111 -30.07 17.77 65.98
CA VAL A 111 -28.93 17.64 66.90
C VAL A 111 -28.11 16.41 66.53
N ILE A 112 -26.84 16.60 66.15
CA ILE A 112 -25.91 15.52 65.77
C ILE A 112 -24.96 15.12 66.89
N ALA A 113 -24.74 15.99 67.88
CA ALA A 113 -23.98 15.66 69.08
C ALA A 113 -24.51 16.41 70.29
N SER A 114 -24.40 15.84 71.49
CA SER A 114 -24.70 16.54 72.74
C SER A 114 -23.91 15.95 73.91
N SER A 115 -23.69 16.75 74.96
CA SER A 115 -23.15 16.26 76.23
C SER A 115 -24.22 16.19 77.32
N SER A 116 -23.91 15.43 78.36
CA SER A 116 -24.72 15.37 79.58
C SER A 116 -23.88 15.80 80.79
N PRO A 117 -24.52 16.19 81.91
CA PRO A 117 -23.81 16.61 83.12
C PRO A 117 -22.82 15.58 83.69
N ASP A 118 -23.00 14.29 83.36
CA ASP A 118 -22.17 13.18 83.83
C ASP A 118 -21.00 12.82 82.88
N SER A 119 -20.94 13.44 81.68
CA SER A 119 -19.86 13.24 80.70
C SER A 119 -19.64 14.52 79.89
N PRO A 120 -18.82 15.46 80.40
CA PRO A 120 -18.72 16.83 79.86
C PRO A 120 -17.79 16.97 78.64
N GLY A 121 -17.33 15.86 78.03
CA GLY A 121 -16.43 15.91 76.87
C GLY A 121 -17.19 16.02 75.55
N ILE A 122 -16.67 16.82 74.61
CA ILE A 122 -17.11 16.78 73.21
C ILE A 122 -16.34 15.67 72.50
N PRO A 123 -17.00 14.72 71.81
CA PRO A 123 -16.28 13.80 70.94
C PRO A 123 -15.59 14.59 69.82
N ALA A 124 -14.31 14.28 69.58
CA ALA A 124 -13.58 14.76 68.41
C ALA A 124 -14.19 14.16 67.13
N GLY A 125 -14.17 14.90 66.02
CA GLY A 125 -14.63 14.41 64.70
C GLY A 125 -16.13 14.59 64.45
N ILE A 126 -16.74 15.67 64.94
CA ILE A 126 -18.14 16.00 64.60
C ILE A 126 -18.14 16.71 63.24
N VAL A 127 -18.80 16.14 62.24
CA VAL A 127 -18.93 16.69 60.88
C VAL A 127 -20.39 17.09 60.66
N ALA A 128 -20.64 18.17 59.92
CA ALA A 128 -21.95 18.42 59.35
C ALA A 128 -22.35 17.27 58.41
N ASP A 129 -23.64 16.99 58.26
CA ASP A 129 -24.11 15.96 57.32
C ASP A 129 -23.74 16.38 55.89
N ASP A 130 -23.35 15.41 55.05
CA ASP A 130 -22.97 15.69 53.66
C ASP A 130 -24.16 16.27 52.85
N ASN A 131 -25.41 16.15 53.36
CA ASN A 131 -26.61 16.76 52.78
C ASN A 131 -27.07 18.04 53.50
N SER A 132 -26.25 18.63 54.38
CA SER A 132 -26.59 19.83 55.12
C SER A 132 -26.83 21.02 54.16
N GLU A 133 -28.04 21.59 54.14
CA GLU A 133 -28.41 22.71 53.24
C GLU A 133 -27.50 23.95 53.35
N THR A 134 -26.78 24.09 54.47
CA THR A 134 -25.92 25.25 54.74
C THR A 134 -24.46 24.88 54.99
N GLY A 135 -24.12 23.58 55.10
CA GLY A 135 -22.78 23.11 55.49
C GLY A 135 -22.30 23.57 56.88
N CYS A 136 -23.19 24.17 57.69
CA CYS A 136 -22.86 24.82 58.96
C CYS A 136 -23.05 23.88 60.16
N LEU A 137 -22.40 24.21 61.28
CA LEU A 137 -22.68 23.64 62.59
C LEU A 137 -23.06 24.72 63.61
N THR A 138 -24.21 24.57 64.28
CA THR A 138 -24.61 25.42 65.40
C THR A 138 -24.43 24.71 66.73
N ILE A 139 -23.55 25.23 67.58
CA ILE A 139 -23.27 24.73 68.92
C ILE A 139 -24.02 25.58 69.94
N VAL A 140 -24.89 24.94 70.72
CA VAL A 140 -25.64 25.54 71.82
C VAL A 140 -25.05 25.06 73.13
N PHE A 141 -24.87 25.99 74.07
CA PHE A 141 -24.41 25.74 75.41
C PHE A 141 -25.49 26.14 76.41
N GLU A 142 -25.76 25.30 77.41
CA GLU A 142 -26.82 25.48 78.41
C GLU A 142 -26.31 25.21 79.83
N THR A 143 -26.82 25.99 80.79
CA THR A 143 -26.53 25.83 82.23
C THR A 143 -27.70 25.18 82.98
N GLY A 144 -27.42 24.19 83.82
CA GLY A 144 -28.43 23.51 84.65
C GLY A 144 -28.83 24.34 85.88
N SER A 145 -30.14 24.46 86.09
CA SER A 145 -30.81 25.33 87.08
C SER A 145 -30.40 25.11 88.55
N TYR A 146 -29.24 25.62 88.98
CA TYR A 146 -28.89 25.72 90.40
C TYR A 146 -27.90 26.86 90.70
N ILE A 147 -28.44 27.96 91.23
CA ILE A 147 -27.70 29.16 91.64
C ILE A 147 -26.89 28.85 92.90
N ILE A 148 -25.56 28.96 92.86
CA ILE A 148 -24.74 29.13 94.08
C ILE A 148 -24.52 30.64 94.29
N PRO A 149 -25.10 31.26 95.33
CA PRO A 149 -24.87 32.67 95.61
C PRO A 149 -23.40 32.89 95.99
N GLY A 150 -22.65 33.61 95.15
CA GLY A 150 -21.25 33.98 95.41
C GLY A 150 -20.22 33.46 94.41
N PHE A 151 -20.62 32.85 93.29
CA PHE A 151 -19.71 32.60 92.17
C PHE A 151 -19.38 33.92 91.45
N PRO A 152 -18.11 34.31 91.31
CA PRO A 152 -17.74 35.46 90.49
C PRO A 152 -17.97 35.14 89.00
N SER A 153 -18.49 36.11 88.25
CA SER A 153 -18.86 36.11 86.82
C SER A 153 -17.67 36.01 85.85
N SER A 154 -16.61 35.31 86.24
CA SER A 154 -15.37 35.28 85.47
C SER A 154 -14.68 33.92 85.60
N LEU A 155 -14.37 33.30 84.45
CA LEU A 155 -13.24 32.38 84.16
C LEU A 155 -13.63 30.93 83.76
N PHE A 156 -13.99 30.69 82.49
CA PHE A 156 -13.73 29.44 81.74
C PHE A 156 -13.43 29.78 80.26
N GLU A 157 -12.65 28.95 79.56
CA GLU A 157 -12.24 29.13 78.16
C GLU A 157 -12.67 27.90 77.35
N ILE A 158 -13.25 28.11 76.17
CA ILE A 158 -13.63 27.04 75.22
C ILE A 158 -12.85 27.27 73.93
N ASN A 159 -12.13 26.23 73.49
CA ASN A 159 -11.40 26.22 72.23
C ASN A 159 -12.04 25.23 71.28
N PHE A 160 -12.26 25.67 70.04
CA PHE A 160 -12.67 24.82 68.93
C PHE A 160 -11.54 24.78 67.90
N ASP A 161 -11.24 23.59 67.41
CA ASP A 161 -10.46 23.36 66.20
C ASP A 161 -11.42 22.79 65.14
N PHE A 162 -11.46 23.44 63.97
CA PHE A 162 -12.41 23.13 62.90
C PHE A 162 -11.81 23.37 61.53
N GLY A 163 -12.33 22.67 60.53
CA GLY A 163 -11.98 22.83 59.12
C GLY A 163 -13.20 22.63 58.21
N CYS A 164 -12.97 22.71 56.89
CA CYS A 164 -14.00 22.51 55.87
C CYS A 164 -13.54 21.41 54.89
N ARG A 165 -14.45 20.53 54.47
CA ARG A 165 -14.22 19.49 53.44
C ARG A 165 -15.37 19.45 52.42
N LEU A 166 -15.18 18.79 51.28
CA LEU A 166 -16.26 18.49 50.34
C LEU A 166 -17.17 17.37 50.90
N PRO A 167 -18.48 17.38 50.59
CA PRO A 167 -19.39 16.27 50.89
C PRO A 167 -19.01 15.03 50.08
N CYS A 168 -19.38 13.85 50.57
CA CYS A 168 -19.13 12.61 49.84
C CYS A 168 -19.85 12.57 48.49
N GLN A 169 -19.15 12.14 47.45
CA GLN A 169 -19.72 11.83 46.14
C GLN A 169 -20.52 10.53 46.19
N GLU A 170 -21.51 10.38 45.31
CA GLU A 170 -22.20 9.10 45.10
C GLU A 170 -21.30 8.19 44.27
N ILE A 171 -21.04 6.97 44.76
CA ILE A 171 -20.24 5.94 44.09
C ILE A 171 -21.13 4.72 43.84
N VAL A 172 -21.30 4.34 42.59
CA VAL A 172 -22.09 3.17 42.17
C VAL A 172 -21.13 2.12 41.59
N PRO A 173 -20.84 1.03 42.32
CA PRO A 173 -19.98 -0.04 41.82
C PRO A 173 -20.69 -0.83 40.72
N GLN A 174 -19.90 -1.32 39.77
CA GLN A 174 -20.35 -2.15 38.65
C GLN A 174 -19.43 -3.35 38.48
N LEU A 175 -20.02 -4.53 38.31
CA LEU A 175 -19.32 -5.72 37.84
C LEU A 175 -19.25 -5.67 36.31
N ILE A 176 -18.07 -5.82 35.75
CA ILE A 176 -17.83 -5.79 34.30
C ILE A 176 -17.79 -7.19 33.72
N SER A 177 -16.96 -8.07 34.30
CA SER A 177 -16.85 -9.46 33.86
C SER A 177 -16.46 -10.39 35.00
N ILE A 178 -16.80 -11.67 34.84
CA ILE A 178 -16.27 -12.79 35.59
C ILE A 178 -15.69 -13.75 34.54
N GLU A 179 -14.38 -13.94 34.56
CA GLU A 179 -13.67 -14.72 33.55
C GLU A 179 -12.95 -15.90 34.21
N ALA A 180 -12.99 -17.07 33.56
CA ALA A 180 -12.25 -18.26 33.98
C ALA A 180 -11.89 -19.10 32.76
N ASP A 181 -10.88 -19.96 32.90
CA ASP A 181 -10.48 -20.89 31.83
C ASP A 181 -11.56 -21.96 31.55
N GLU A 182 -12.43 -22.27 32.52
CA GLU A 182 -13.45 -23.32 32.41
C GLU A 182 -14.66 -23.04 33.31
N PHE A 183 -15.86 -23.03 32.72
CA PHE A 183 -17.15 -22.94 33.42
C PHE A 183 -17.83 -24.32 33.43
N CYS A 184 -18.43 -24.67 34.56
CA CYS A 184 -19.26 -25.89 34.70
C CYS A 184 -20.74 -25.64 34.41
N SER A 185 -21.15 -24.38 34.34
CA SER A 185 -22.46 -23.94 33.88
C SER A 185 -22.29 -23.08 32.64
N ASP A 186 -23.41 -22.63 32.07
CA ASP A 186 -23.41 -21.48 31.18
C ASP A 186 -22.65 -20.30 31.82
N GLU A 187 -21.82 -19.62 31.02
CA GLU A 187 -21.03 -18.45 31.40
C GLU A 187 -21.93 -17.27 31.79
N ASP A 188 -23.10 -17.16 31.14
CA ASP A 188 -24.08 -16.10 31.36
C ASP A 188 -25.08 -16.41 32.50
N ALA A 189 -24.89 -17.53 33.21
CA ALA A 189 -25.77 -17.89 34.32
C ALA A 189 -25.76 -16.80 35.41
N GLU A 190 -26.94 -16.49 35.99
CA GLU A 190 -27.08 -15.49 37.09
C GLU A 190 -26.10 -15.75 38.26
N THR A 191 -25.68 -17.01 38.45
CA THR A 191 -24.59 -17.41 39.33
C THR A 191 -23.73 -18.47 38.64
N PRO A 192 -22.59 -18.09 38.01
CA PRO A 192 -21.77 -19.04 37.27
C PRO A 192 -21.12 -20.05 38.21
N THR A 193 -20.97 -21.29 37.71
CA THR A 193 -20.41 -22.43 38.45
C THR A 193 -19.03 -22.79 37.89
N PHE A 194 -18.05 -22.98 38.77
CA PHE A 194 -16.66 -23.25 38.42
C PHE A 194 -16.16 -24.54 39.08
N ALA A 195 -15.22 -25.21 38.43
CA ALA A 195 -14.57 -26.37 39.02
C ALA A 195 -13.72 -25.95 40.23
N PRO A 196 -13.54 -26.82 41.24
CA PRO A 196 -12.64 -26.54 42.34
C PRO A 196 -11.24 -26.13 41.86
N ASP A 197 -10.64 -25.15 42.53
CA ASP A 197 -9.29 -24.63 42.23
C ASP A 197 -9.13 -23.94 40.85
N THR A 198 -10.23 -23.61 40.16
CA THR A 198 -10.21 -22.75 38.97
C THR A 198 -9.85 -21.32 39.34
N ASP A 199 -8.92 -20.72 38.60
CA ASP A 199 -8.58 -19.30 38.74
C ASP A 199 -9.70 -18.46 38.09
N ILE A 200 -10.36 -17.63 38.89
CA ILE A 200 -11.48 -16.79 38.49
C ILE A 200 -11.06 -15.33 38.60
N THR A 201 -11.15 -14.59 37.51
CA THR A 201 -10.85 -13.17 37.43
C THR A 201 -12.16 -12.36 37.50
N PHE A 202 -12.22 -11.42 38.43
CA PHE A 202 -13.33 -10.50 38.62
C PHE A 202 -12.88 -9.10 38.22
N THR A 203 -13.60 -8.50 37.28
CA THR A 203 -13.34 -7.14 36.81
C THR A 203 -14.50 -6.24 37.20
N ALA A 204 -14.19 -5.08 37.75
CA ALA A 204 -15.17 -4.08 38.15
C ALA A 204 -14.77 -2.67 37.73
N ASP A 205 -15.79 -1.83 37.62
CA ASP A 205 -15.68 -0.39 37.46
C ASP A 205 -16.66 0.30 38.42
N ALA A 206 -16.64 1.63 38.47
CA ALA A 206 -17.57 2.39 39.28
C ALA A 206 -17.91 3.73 38.63
N PHE A 207 -19.18 4.10 38.72
CA PHE A 207 -19.62 5.46 38.39
C PHE A 207 -19.53 6.34 39.62
N THR A 208 -18.96 7.53 39.47
CA THR A 208 -19.00 8.58 40.48
C THR A 208 -19.87 9.74 40.02
N SER A 209 -20.55 10.42 40.95
CA SER A 209 -21.32 11.62 40.62
C SER A 209 -20.47 12.84 40.24
N ASN A 210 -19.14 12.76 40.41
CA ASN A 210 -18.19 13.83 40.07
C ASN A 210 -17.10 13.29 39.13
N GLU A 211 -17.18 13.66 37.85
CA GLU A 211 -16.37 13.10 36.75
C GLU A 211 -14.85 13.38 36.85
N SER A 212 -14.40 14.24 37.77
CA SER A 212 -12.99 14.58 37.92
C SER A 212 -12.18 13.66 38.84
N ASN A 213 -12.78 12.61 39.42
CA ASN A 213 -12.19 11.82 40.52
C ASN A 213 -11.96 10.33 40.25
N PHE A 214 -11.88 9.90 38.98
CA PHE A 214 -11.67 8.50 38.61
C PHE A 214 -10.26 7.95 38.92
N ASP A 215 -9.26 8.82 39.01
CA ASP A 215 -7.85 8.39 39.10
C ASP A 215 -7.43 7.81 40.47
N ASP A 216 -8.28 7.92 41.50
CA ASP A 216 -7.98 7.54 42.89
C ASP A 216 -9.09 6.68 43.56
N LEU A 217 -9.71 5.75 42.82
CA LEU A 217 -10.66 4.76 43.36
C LEU A 217 -9.95 3.47 43.82
N THR A 218 -10.36 2.95 44.97
CA THR A 218 -9.93 1.65 45.51
C THR A 218 -11.11 0.69 45.52
N PHE A 219 -10.98 -0.41 44.79
CA PHE A 219 -11.97 -1.49 44.73
C PHE A 219 -11.60 -2.56 45.76
N GLU A 220 -12.47 -2.79 46.73
CA GLU A 220 -12.32 -3.84 47.74
C GLU A 220 -13.32 -4.98 47.49
N TRP A 221 -12.78 -6.16 47.22
CA TRP A 221 -13.53 -7.39 47.04
C TRP A 221 -13.44 -8.22 48.31
N ASN A 222 -14.57 -8.66 48.86
CA ASN A 222 -14.62 -9.50 50.04
C ASN A 222 -15.33 -10.82 49.74
N PHE A 223 -14.56 -11.90 49.63
CA PHE A 223 -15.08 -13.26 49.47
C PHE A 223 -14.94 -14.02 50.79
N ASN A 224 -16.05 -14.29 51.47
CA ASN A 224 -16.08 -15.06 52.72
C ASN A 224 -15.10 -14.57 53.82
N GLY A 225 -14.84 -13.25 53.90
CA GLY A 225 -13.95 -12.63 54.88
C GLY A 225 -12.49 -12.44 54.42
N ASN A 226 -12.15 -12.80 53.19
CA ASN A 226 -10.87 -12.50 52.56
C ASN A 226 -11.01 -11.26 51.67
N THR A 227 -10.28 -10.20 51.97
CA THR A 227 -10.29 -8.96 51.20
C THR A 227 -9.19 -8.93 50.14
N LEU A 228 -9.55 -8.69 48.89
CA LEU A 228 -8.66 -8.41 47.76
C LEU A 228 -8.87 -6.97 47.31
N THR A 229 -7.85 -6.35 46.72
CA THR A 229 -7.88 -4.93 46.32
C THR A 229 -7.42 -4.76 44.87
N GLY A 230 -8.21 -4.06 44.06
CA GLY A 230 -7.93 -3.79 42.64
C GLY A 230 -9.21 -3.80 41.81
N SER A 231 -9.26 -3.01 40.73
CA SER A 231 -10.37 -3.05 39.76
C SER A 231 -10.48 -4.41 39.06
N GLU A 232 -9.38 -5.16 39.04
CA GLU A 232 -9.29 -6.53 38.56
C GLU A 232 -8.62 -7.39 39.64
N VAL A 233 -9.27 -8.49 40.04
CA VAL A 233 -8.72 -9.44 41.03
C VAL A 233 -8.92 -10.88 40.57
N THR A 234 -7.87 -11.70 40.70
CA THR A 234 -7.95 -13.14 40.42
C THR A 234 -7.88 -13.95 41.72
N THR A 235 -8.79 -14.91 41.89
CA THR A 235 -8.82 -15.81 43.05
C THR A 235 -9.42 -17.17 42.70
N SER A 236 -9.21 -18.18 43.56
CA SER A 236 -9.71 -19.54 43.35
C SER A 236 -10.25 -20.14 44.64
N PHE A 237 -11.17 -21.10 44.50
CA PHE A 237 -11.90 -21.69 45.61
C PHE A 237 -11.89 -23.22 45.52
N THR A 238 -11.44 -23.88 46.60
CA THR A 238 -11.27 -25.35 46.62
C THR A 238 -12.50 -26.12 47.12
N ASN A 239 -13.37 -25.48 47.91
CA ASN A 239 -14.49 -26.19 48.52
C ASN A 239 -15.77 -25.94 47.71
N PRO A 240 -16.49 -27.00 47.29
CA PRO A 240 -17.77 -26.86 46.63
C PRO A 240 -18.79 -26.07 47.46
N GLY A 241 -19.65 -25.32 46.77
CA GLY A 241 -20.75 -24.55 47.33
C GLY A 241 -20.81 -23.09 46.87
N LEU A 242 -21.83 -22.39 47.35
CA LEU A 242 -22.04 -20.97 47.06
C LEU A 242 -20.97 -20.11 47.76
N ILE A 243 -20.24 -19.33 46.97
CA ILE A 243 -19.34 -18.29 47.43
C ILE A 243 -20.07 -16.95 47.32
N VAL A 244 -20.23 -16.29 48.46
CA VAL A 244 -20.82 -14.96 48.54
C VAL A 244 -19.70 -13.93 48.62
N GLY A 245 -19.62 -13.09 47.60
CA GLY A 245 -18.70 -11.97 47.48
C GLY A 245 -19.41 -10.63 47.63
N THR A 246 -18.70 -9.61 48.09
CA THR A 246 -19.16 -8.22 48.03
C THR A 246 -18.06 -7.31 47.47
N LEU A 247 -18.43 -6.40 46.57
CA LEU A 247 -17.59 -5.34 46.05
C LEU A 247 -17.96 -4.01 46.70
N THR A 248 -16.99 -3.33 47.30
CA THR A 248 -17.11 -1.96 47.83
C THR A 248 -16.07 -1.08 47.17
N VAL A 249 -16.45 0.11 46.72
CA VAL A 249 -15.53 1.06 46.09
C VAL A 249 -15.34 2.27 47.01
N ILE A 250 -14.10 2.66 47.21
CA ILE A 250 -13.68 3.67 48.19
C ILE A 250 -12.83 4.72 47.50
N ASP A 251 -13.12 6.00 47.69
CA ASP A 251 -12.29 7.08 47.17
C ASP A 251 -11.18 7.56 48.15
N GLU A 252 -10.36 8.52 47.72
CA GLU A 252 -9.29 9.10 48.53
C GLU A 252 -9.78 9.83 49.82
N PHE A 253 -11.06 10.21 49.87
CA PHE A 253 -11.70 10.86 51.01
C PHE A 253 -12.40 9.89 51.96
N LEU A 254 -12.26 8.58 51.71
CA LEU A 254 -12.88 7.47 52.45
C LEU A 254 -14.41 7.45 52.34
N CYS A 255 -14.96 7.94 51.23
CA CYS A 255 -16.36 7.73 50.89
C CYS A 255 -16.51 6.31 50.32
N GLU A 256 -17.36 5.50 50.94
CA GLU A 256 -17.59 4.10 50.56
C GLU A 256 -18.90 3.98 49.78
N SER A 257 -18.92 3.15 48.74
CA SER A 257 -20.15 2.78 48.06
C SER A 257 -21.01 1.83 48.90
N GLU A 258 -22.31 1.73 48.58
CA GLU A 258 -23.09 0.56 49.00
C GLU A 258 -22.48 -0.71 48.38
N PRO A 259 -22.37 -1.83 49.13
CA PRO A 259 -21.70 -3.03 48.63
C PRO A 259 -22.55 -3.74 47.56
N LEU A 260 -21.94 -4.00 46.40
CA LEU A 260 -22.53 -4.84 45.34
C LEU A 260 -22.30 -6.32 45.67
N SER A 261 -23.36 -7.13 45.64
CA SER A 261 -23.24 -8.57 45.86
C SER A 261 -22.77 -9.26 44.58
N VAL A 262 -21.74 -10.10 44.68
CA VAL A 262 -21.17 -10.89 43.57
C VAL A 262 -21.08 -12.33 44.03
N ASN A 263 -21.86 -13.23 43.43
CA ASN A 263 -21.97 -14.62 43.87
C ASN A 263 -21.49 -15.58 42.78
N VAL A 264 -20.72 -16.59 43.17
CA VAL A 264 -20.28 -17.69 42.29
C VAL A 264 -20.48 -19.03 42.99
N ILE A 265 -20.63 -20.11 42.24
CA ILE A 265 -20.73 -21.47 42.79
C ILE A 265 -19.45 -22.23 42.45
N VAL A 266 -18.91 -22.96 43.41
CA VAL A 266 -17.86 -23.96 43.14
C VAL A 266 -18.58 -25.31 43.06
N GLY A 267 -18.56 -25.97 41.91
CA GLY A 267 -19.22 -27.26 41.74
C GLY A 267 -18.42 -28.42 42.34
N ASP A 268 -19.06 -29.59 42.40
CA ASP A 268 -18.41 -30.85 42.79
C ASP A 268 -17.97 -31.61 41.53
N GLU A 269 -16.93 -32.45 41.63
CA GLU A 269 -16.45 -33.32 40.53
C GLU A 269 -17.33 -34.59 40.38
N ILE A 270 -18.41 -34.68 41.14
CA ILE A 270 -19.38 -35.79 41.14
C ILE A 270 -20.68 -35.31 40.49
N LEU A 271 -21.39 -36.21 39.82
CA LEU A 271 -22.72 -35.97 39.28
C LEU A 271 -23.66 -35.37 40.34
N ASN A 272 -24.53 -34.45 39.91
CA ASN A 272 -25.68 -34.04 40.70
C ASN A 272 -26.88 -34.90 40.31
N VAL A 273 -27.41 -35.70 41.24
CA VAL A 273 -28.56 -36.56 40.97
C VAL A 273 -29.71 -36.16 41.88
N SER A 274 -30.87 -35.91 41.27
CA SER A 274 -32.11 -35.54 41.94
C SER A 274 -33.20 -36.58 41.62
N PRO A 275 -33.83 -37.22 42.63
CA PRO A 275 -34.99 -38.06 42.36
C PRO A 275 -36.14 -37.27 41.71
N GLN A 276 -37.01 -37.98 40.98
CA GLN A 276 -38.23 -37.36 40.47
C GLN A 276 -39.07 -36.74 41.61
N ASP A 277 -39.83 -35.71 41.26
CA ASP A 277 -40.61 -34.81 42.14
C ASP A 277 -39.80 -33.92 43.09
N GLU A 278 -38.45 -33.97 43.06
CA GLU A 278 -37.59 -33.03 43.77
C GLU A 278 -37.13 -31.86 42.88
N ALA A 279 -36.60 -32.17 41.69
CA ALA A 279 -36.28 -31.16 40.66
C ALA A 279 -37.36 -31.09 39.57
N TYR A 280 -37.73 -32.24 39.01
CA TYR A 280 -38.68 -32.39 37.92
C TYR A 280 -39.66 -33.53 38.22
N SER A 281 -40.94 -33.36 37.88
CA SER A 281 -41.93 -34.45 37.84
C SER A 281 -41.60 -35.45 36.71
N LEU A 282 -42.24 -36.62 36.72
CA LEU A 282 -42.05 -37.60 35.63
C LEU A 282 -42.43 -37.03 34.26
N GLU A 283 -43.51 -36.24 34.21
CA GLU A 283 -43.94 -35.58 32.98
C GLU A 283 -42.89 -34.59 32.46
N GLU A 284 -42.34 -33.74 33.33
CA GLU A 284 -41.28 -32.78 32.99
C GLU A 284 -39.96 -33.51 32.63
N LEU A 285 -39.63 -34.61 33.30
CA LEU A 285 -38.46 -35.43 32.98
C LEU A 285 -38.52 -36.01 31.56
N ILE A 286 -39.70 -36.39 31.08
CA ILE A 286 -39.85 -36.92 29.73
C ILE A 286 -39.98 -35.78 28.72
N ALA A 287 -40.93 -34.86 28.92
CA ALA A 287 -41.25 -33.83 27.94
C ALA A 287 -40.19 -32.72 27.85
N ASP A 288 -39.67 -32.27 29.00
CA ASP A 288 -38.79 -31.10 29.04
C ASP A 288 -37.32 -31.53 29.04
N VAL A 289 -36.96 -32.58 29.79
CA VAL A 289 -35.56 -33.02 29.91
C VAL A 289 -35.16 -34.02 28.83
N MET A 290 -35.85 -35.17 28.72
CA MET A 290 -35.44 -36.23 27.77
C MET A 290 -35.67 -35.82 26.31
N VAL A 291 -36.76 -35.12 26.02
CA VAL A 291 -37.08 -34.65 24.66
C VAL A 291 -36.51 -33.25 24.36
N GLY A 292 -36.46 -32.34 25.35
CA GLY A 292 -35.87 -31.01 25.18
C GLY A 292 -36.84 -29.82 25.12
N GLY A 293 -38.13 -29.98 25.50
CA GLY A 293 -38.97 -28.81 25.83
C GLY A 293 -39.76 -28.12 24.70
N GLY A 294 -39.93 -28.75 23.54
CA GLY A 294 -40.84 -28.25 22.49
C GLY A 294 -42.31 -28.57 22.75
N GLU A 295 -43.23 -27.59 22.63
CA GLU A 295 -44.69 -27.81 22.73
C GLU A 295 -45.22 -28.77 21.64
N CYS A 296 -44.40 -29.14 20.64
CA CYS A 296 -44.73 -30.15 19.63
C CYS A 296 -44.08 -31.52 19.76
N ALA A 297 -43.26 -31.75 20.79
CA ALA A 297 -42.92 -33.08 21.26
C ALA A 297 -44.19 -33.78 21.75
N ASN A 298 -44.84 -34.57 20.88
CA ASN A 298 -46.14 -35.18 21.16
C ASN A 298 -46.02 -36.41 22.08
N VAL A 299 -45.37 -36.25 23.23
CA VAL A 299 -45.33 -37.24 24.30
C VAL A 299 -46.61 -37.17 25.12
N ASN A 300 -47.31 -38.31 25.21
CA ASN A 300 -48.61 -38.45 25.84
C ASN A 300 -48.65 -39.73 26.67
N ASN A 301 -49.67 -39.86 27.53
CA ASN A 301 -49.90 -41.07 28.33
C ASN A 301 -48.65 -41.52 29.12
N ILE A 302 -47.92 -40.55 29.67
CA ILE A 302 -46.73 -40.79 30.49
C ILE A 302 -47.16 -41.44 31.81
N GLU A 303 -46.68 -42.65 32.06
CA GLU A 303 -46.95 -43.40 33.29
C GLU A 303 -45.70 -44.16 33.78
N ALA A 304 -45.33 -43.98 35.05
CA ALA A 304 -44.46 -44.92 35.74
C ALA A 304 -45.29 -46.15 36.12
N LEU A 305 -45.25 -47.18 35.27
CA LEU A 305 -45.93 -48.45 35.51
C LEU A 305 -45.41 -49.16 36.76
N ARG A 306 -44.13 -48.94 37.07
CA ARG A 306 -43.47 -49.53 38.23
C ARG A 306 -42.23 -48.74 38.66
N GLU A 307 -42.07 -48.59 39.97
CA GLU A 307 -40.85 -48.11 40.62
C GLU A 307 -40.15 -49.27 41.35
N SER A 308 -38.82 -49.23 41.42
CA SER A 308 -38.09 -50.13 42.30
C SER A 308 -38.58 -49.95 43.75
N PRO A 309 -38.75 -51.05 44.52
CA PRO A 309 -39.13 -50.97 45.93
C PRO A 309 -38.02 -50.38 46.83
N ASN A 310 -36.83 -50.15 46.29
CA ASN A 310 -35.63 -49.74 47.03
C ASN A 310 -35.36 -48.22 47.02
N GLY A 311 -36.28 -47.39 46.53
CA GLY A 311 -36.13 -45.93 46.52
C GLY A 311 -36.89 -45.30 45.37
N THR A 312 -36.69 -44.00 45.14
CA THR A 312 -37.15 -43.35 43.92
C THR A 312 -36.14 -43.68 42.82
N SER A 313 -36.54 -44.55 41.89
CA SER A 313 -35.66 -45.17 40.91
C SER A 313 -35.61 -44.46 39.56
N ILE A 314 -36.35 -43.37 39.41
CA ILE A 314 -36.32 -42.44 38.29
C ILE A 314 -35.88 -41.08 38.82
N GLY A 315 -35.04 -40.36 38.08
CA GLY A 315 -34.63 -39.02 38.45
C GLY A 315 -33.97 -38.24 37.33
N TYR A 316 -33.60 -37.02 37.66
CA TYR A 316 -32.79 -36.12 36.86
C TYR A 316 -31.33 -36.25 37.28
N PHE A 317 -30.41 -36.13 36.33
CA PHE A 317 -29.01 -35.90 36.64
C PHE A 317 -28.49 -34.67 35.89
N SER A 318 -27.50 -33.99 36.45
CA SER A 318 -26.65 -33.03 35.74
C SER A 318 -25.19 -33.30 36.02
N ARG A 319 -24.32 -33.10 35.02
CA ARG A 319 -22.89 -33.34 35.17
C ARG A 319 -22.23 -32.43 36.18
N GLY A 320 -22.78 -31.23 36.41
CA GLY A 320 -22.12 -30.23 37.25
C GLY A 320 -20.70 -29.95 36.74
N CYS A 321 -19.70 -30.00 37.62
CA CYS A 321 -18.28 -29.88 37.24
C CYS A 321 -17.60 -31.23 37.01
N SER A 322 -18.37 -32.30 36.82
CA SER A 322 -17.81 -33.63 36.58
C SER A 322 -17.53 -33.88 35.10
N ASP A 323 -16.55 -34.75 34.82
CA ASP A 323 -16.23 -35.24 33.46
C ASP A 323 -17.28 -36.23 32.90
N PHE A 324 -18.53 -36.20 33.41
CA PHE A 324 -19.56 -37.12 32.92
C PHE A 324 -19.92 -36.80 31.46
N PRO A 325 -20.06 -37.80 30.57
CA PRO A 325 -20.24 -37.54 29.15
C PRO A 325 -21.51 -36.78 28.74
N PHE A 326 -22.56 -36.79 29.57
CA PHE A 326 -23.82 -36.10 29.29
C PHE A 326 -23.99 -34.88 30.19
N ASN A 327 -24.35 -33.73 29.63
CA ASN A 327 -24.54 -32.49 30.39
C ASN A 327 -25.62 -32.63 31.47
N GLU A 328 -26.73 -33.23 31.08
CA GLU A 328 -27.86 -33.54 31.94
C GLU A 328 -28.72 -34.64 31.31
N GLY A 329 -29.74 -35.08 32.02
CA GLY A 329 -30.72 -35.99 31.46
C GLY A 329 -31.54 -36.77 32.47
N LEU A 330 -32.16 -37.84 31.98
CA LEU A 330 -32.97 -38.76 32.76
C LEU A 330 -32.11 -39.95 33.21
N VAL A 331 -32.25 -40.36 34.47
CA VAL A 331 -31.68 -41.61 34.97
C VAL A 331 -32.75 -42.53 35.51
N ILE A 332 -32.68 -43.81 35.13
CA ILE A 332 -33.53 -44.89 35.65
C ILE A 332 -32.64 -46.01 36.21
N GLY A 333 -32.97 -46.54 37.39
CA GLY A 333 -32.20 -47.60 38.05
C GLY A 333 -33.04 -48.76 38.54
N SER A 334 -32.39 -49.90 38.84
CA SER A 334 -33.01 -50.99 39.59
C SER A 334 -33.07 -50.72 41.11
N ALA A 335 -32.53 -49.59 41.56
CA ALA A 335 -32.69 -49.05 42.90
C ALA A 335 -32.86 -47.52 42.88
N GLY A 336 -32.89 -46.90 44.06
CA GLY A 336 -33.01 -45.45 44.17
C GLY A 336 -31.82 -44.72 43.55
N VAL A 337 -32.09 -43.68 42.75
CA VAL A 337 -31.05 -42.93 42.00
C VAL A 337 -30.03 -42.23 42.91
N GLN A 338 -30.35 -42.02 44.19
CA GLN A 338 -29.41 -41.44 45.16
C GLN A 338 -28.20 -42.35 45.45
N GLU A 339 -28.26 -43.64 45.11
CA GLU A 339 -27.12 -44.55 45.25
C GLU A 339 -26.01 -44.27 44.23
N ILE A 340 -26.27 -43.47 43.20
CA ILE A 340 -25.29 -43.10 42.18
C ILE A 340 -24.19 -42.21 42.78
N VAL A 341 -24.51 -41.35 43.76
CA VAL A 341 -23.62 -40.28 44.28
C VAL A 341 -23.38 -40.37 45.78
N GLY A 342 -23.76 -41.48 46.42
CA GLY A 342 -23.65 -41.67 47.87
C GLY A 342 -23.28 -43.12 48.23
N GLU A 343 -22.82 -43.33 49.47
CA GLU A 343 -22.46 -44.68 49.93
C GLU A 343 -23.66 -45.64 49.75
N PRO A 344 -23.46 -46.79 49.06
CA PRO A 344 -24.52 -47.73 48.77
C PRO A 344 -25.17 -48.14 50.08
N ALA A 345 -26.51 -48.23 50.09
CA ALA A 345 -27.21 -48.70 51.28
C ALA A 345 -26.80 -50.16 51.55
N GLU A 346 -25.80 -50.39 52.43
CA GLU A 346 -25.37 -51.72 52.90
C GLU A 346 -26.49 -52.54 53.59
N ASN A 347 -27.71 -52.01 53.66
CA ASN A 347 -28.87 -52.74 54.13
C ASN A 347 -29.73 -53.12 52.95
N GLY A 348 -29.48 -54.29 52.38
CA GLY A 348 -30.37 -54.93 51.43
C GLY A 348 -31.78 -55.04 52.01
N TRP A 349 -32.75 -54.49 51.30
CA TRP A 349 -34.17 -54.72 51.54
C TRP A 349 -34.79 -55.29 50.27
N GLY A 350 -34.45 -56.55 49.97
CA GLY A 350 -35.00 -57.27 48.83
C GLY A 350 -36.51 -57.08 48.68
N GLY A 351 -36.88 -56.44 47.58
CA GLY A 351 -38.23 -56.42 47.06
C GLY A 351 -38.46 -57.67 46.23
N THR A 352 -39.48 -58.45 46.59
CA THR A 352 -40.02 -59.46 45.66
C THR A 352 -41.17 -58.80 44.93
N GLY A 353 -40.88 -58.16 43.80
CA GLY A 353 -41.86 -57.52 42.95
C GLY A 353 -41.72 -57.95 41.49
N GLY A 354 -42.82 -58.41 40.90
CA GLY A 354 -43.13 -58.51 39.46
C GLY A 354 -42.17 -59.27 38.54
N THR A 355 -42.66 -60.38 37.97
CA THR A 355 -42.11 -60.97 36.75
C THR A 355 -42.59 -60.17 35.54
N GLU A 356 -41.73 -59.32 34.97
CA GLU A 356 -41.95 -58.77 33.63
C GLU A 356 -41.44 -59.82 32.63
N GLU A 357 -42.35 -60.46 31.89
CA GLU A 357 -42.00 -61.55 30.96
C GLU A 357 -41.05 -61.05 29.86
N ASN A 358 -41.20 -59.79 29.45
CA ASN A 358 -40.39 -59.13 28.43
C ASN A 358 -38.93 -58.91 28.90
N LEU A 359 -38.69 -58.39 30.11
CA LEU A 359 -37.31 -58.23 30.64
C LEU A 359 -36.59 -59.57 30.80
N LEU A 360 -37.31 -60.63 31.18
CA LEU A 360 -36.72 -61.96 31.29
C LEU A 360 -36.35 -62.55 29.92
N ALA A 361 -37.12 -62.20 28.89
CA ALA A 361 -36.87 -62.60 27.50
C ALA A 361 -35.67 -61.86 26.89
N VAL A 362 -35.43 -60.59 27.26
CA VAL A 362 -34.27 -59.78 26.83
C VAL A 362 -32.93 -60.45 27.13
N VAL A 363 -32.81 -61.23 28.20
CA VAL A 363 -31.56 -61.93 28.57
C VAL A 363 -31.64 -63.46 28.42
N GLY A 364 -32.57 -63.97 27.59
CA GLY A 364 -32.59 -65.38 27.17
C GLY A 364 -33.01 -66.37 28.27
N GLY A 365 -34.06 -66.03 29.03
CA GLY A 365 -34.48 -66.76 30.23
C GLY A 365 -34.71 -68.28 30.05
N ASN A 366 -34.02 -69.08 30.87
CA ASN A 366 -34.39 -70.47 31.13
C ASN A 366 -35.54 -70.54 32.17
N PRO A 367 -36.40 -71.59 32.17
CA PRO A 367 -37.42 -71.77 33.19
C PRO A 367 -36.79 -72.00 34.57
N GLY A 368 -36.64 -70.93 35.35
CA GLY A 368 -35.96 -70.91 36.64
C GLY A 368 -35.30 -69.58 37.00
N ASN A 369 -35.08 -68.68 36.04
CA ASN A 369 -34.55 -67.33 36.26
C ASN A 369 -35.68 -66.35 36.66
N SER A 370 -35.34 -65.29 37.36
CA SER A 370 -36.26 -64.22 37.79
C SER A 370 -35.61 -62.85 37.65
N VAL A 371 -36.40 -61.83 37.30
CA VAL A 371 -36.05 -60.42 37.42
C VAL A 371 -36.60 -59.85 38.73
N ASN A 372 -35.86 -58.98 39.39
CA ASN A 372 -36.24 -58.33 40.64
C ASN A 372 -36.03 -56.81 40.56
N ASP A 373 -36.64 -56.08 41.49
CA ASP A 373 -36.43 -54.62 41.68
C ASP A 373 -36.58 -53.76 40.41
N ALA A 374 -37.41 -54.23 39.47
CA ALA A 374 -37.61 -53.56 38.20
C ALA A 374 -38.29 -52.18 38.33
N SER A 375 -37.83 -51.27 37.49
CA SER A 375 -38.37 -49.93 37.26
C SER A 375 -38.82 -49.83 35.80
N VAL A 376 -40.03 -49.31 35.57
CA VAL A 376 -40.70 -49.32 34.27
C VAL A 376 -41.45 -48.01 34.04
N ILE A 377 -41.08 -47.32 32.97
CA ILE A 377 -41.76 -46.13 32.43
C ILE A 377 -42.39 -46.50 31.10
N GLU A 378 -43.60 -46.01 30.84
CA GLU A 378 -44.28 -46.12 29.55
C GLU A 378 -44.81 -44.75 29.13
N PHE A 379 -44.68 -44.43 27.85
CA PHE A 379 -45.33 -43.27 27.25
C PHE A 379 -45.60 -43.51 25.76
N GLU A 380 -46.50 -42.71 25.19
CA GLU A 380 -46.73 -42.63 23.76
C GLU A 380 -46.02 -41.41 23.19
N PHE A 381 -45.51 -41.51 21.97
CA PHE A 381 -44.94 -40.36 21.25
C PHE A 381 -45.34 -40.39 19.78
N SER A 382 -45.26 -39.25 19.10
CA SER A 382 -45.23 -39.17 17.64
C SER A 382 -44.13 -38.21 17.23
N SER A 383 -43.37 -38.59 16.20
CA SER A 383 -42.25 -37.80 15.68
C SER A 383 -42.57 -37.22 14.31
N PHE A 384 -42.02 -36.05 13.99
CA PHE A 384 -41.99 -35.53 12.63
C PHE A 384 -40.81 -36.08 11.82
N GLU A 385 -39.79 -36.60 12.49
CA GLU A 385 -38.65 -37.29 11.90
C GLU A 385 -39.03 -38.71 11.47
N SER A 386 -38.38 -39.23 10.42
CA SER A 386 -38.50 -40.65 10.03
C SER A 386 -37.57 -41.58 10.80
N THR A 387 -36.63 -41.00 11.56
CA THR A 387 -35.67 -41.70 12.39
C THR A 387 -35.66 -41.02 13.74
N VAL A 388 -35.72 -41.80 14.81
CA VAL A 388 -35.59 -41.29 16.18
C VAL A 388 -34.41 -42.00 16.82
N SER A 389 -33.61 -41.23 17.55
CA SER A 389 -32.49 -41.73 18.32
C SER A 389 -32.54 -41.25 19.75
N PHE A 390 -31.74 -41.84 20.62
CA PHE A 390 -31.33 -41.27 21.89
C PHE A 390 -30.01 -41.88 22.32
N ASP A 391 -29.27 -41.11 23.12
CA ASP A 391 -28.00 -41.53 23.66
C ASP A 391 -28.12 -41.95 25.12
N TYR A 392 -27.39 -43.00 25.48
CA TYR A 392 -27.44 -43.56 26.82
C TYR A 392 -26.12 -44.19 27.28
N ILE A 393 -25.95 -44.26 28.59
CA ILE A 393 -24.86 -44.97 29.28
C ILE A 393 -25.49 -45.96 30.24
N TYR A 394 -25.01 -47.21 30.19
CA TYR A 394 -25.38 -48.25 31.14
C TYR A 394 -24.27 -48.38 32.20
N ALA A 395 -24.61 -48.15 33.45
CA ALA A 395 -23.73 -48.30 34.60
C ALA A 395 -24.22 -49.42 35.51
N SER A 396 -23.31 -50.20 36.09
CA SER A 396 -23.69 -51.30 36.96
C SER A 396 -22.71 -51.59 38.09
N GLN A 397 -23.25 -51.94 39.25
CA GLN A 397 -22.48 -52.46 40.38
C GLN A 397 -21.97 -53.89 40.12
N GLU A 398 -22.45 -54.55 39.07
CA GLU A 398 -21.96 -55.85 38.64
C GLU A 398 -20.52 -55.80 38.11
N TYR A 399 -19.96 -54.63 37.77
CA TYR A 399 -18.57 -54.47 37.31
C TYR A 399 -17.51 -54.68 38.41
N THR A 400 -17.71 -55.69 39.26
CA THR A 400 -16.77 -56.12 40.29
C THR A 400 -16.69 -57.65 40.40
N SER A 401 -15.56 -58.13 40.93
CA SER A 401 -15.32 -59.55 41.20
C SER A 401 -15.49 -60.48 39.97
N SER A 402 -16.54 -61.31 39.92
CA SER A 402 -16.86 -62.23 38.82
C SER A 402 -18.35 -62.17 38.46
N TYR A 403 -19.01 -61.08 38.87
CA TYR A 403 -20.44 -60.87 38.71
C TYR A 403 -20.88 -60.71 37.25
N PRO A 404 -20.10 -60.09 36.34
CA PRO A 404 -20.45 -60.06 34.92
C PRO A 404 -20.50 -61.47 34.29
N CYS A 405 -19.91 -62.47 34.96
CA CYS A 405 -19.93 -63.85 34.50
C CYS A 405 -21.13 -64.66 35.03
N SER A 406 -21.98 -64.04 35.85
CA SER A 406 -22.99 -64.74 36.67
C SER A 406 -24.34 -64.05 36.72
N TYR A 407 -24.40 -62.74 36.49
CA TYR A 407 -25.58 -61.92 36.60
C TYR A 407 -25.65 -60.98 35.37
N ALA A 408 -26.85 -60.79 34.84
CA ALA A 408 -27.11 -60.15 33.56
C ALA A 408 -28.34 -59.26 33.72
N ASP A 409 -28.20 -58.22 34.54
CA ASP A 409 -29.25 -57.23 34.76
C ASP A 409 -29.80 -56.71 33.43
N PRO A 410 -31.09 -56.95 33.12
CA PRO A 410 -31.64 -56.55 31.84
C PRO A 410 -31.95 -55.06 31.82
N PHE A 411 -31.49 -54.39 30.77
CA PHE A 411 -31.99 -53.11 30.31
C PHE A 411 -32.72 -53.28 28.98
N ALA A 412 -33.89 -52.66 28.84
CA ALA A 412 -34.66 -52.68 27.61
C ALA A 412 -35.40 -51.37 27.37
N PHE A 413 -35.42 -50.98 26.11
CA PHE A 413 -36.17 -49.85 25.59
C PHE A 413 -37.04 -50.40 24.46
N ILE A 414 -38.27 -50.81 24.78
CA ILE A 414 -39.15 -51.50 23.83
C ILE A 414 -40.05 -50.48 23.14
N ILE A 415 -39.95 -50.40 21.82
CA ILE A 415 -40.87 -49.62 20.97
C ILE A 415 -41.88 -50.54 20.28
N SER A 416 -43.13 -50.08 20.19
CA SER A 416 -44.20 -50.74 19.45
C SER A 416 -45.05 -49.70 18.71
N GLY A 417 -45.53 -50.03 17.52
CA GLY A 417 -46.32 -49.11 16.70
C GLY A 417 -46.36 -49.50 15.22
N PRO A 418 -46.90 -48.62 14.35
CA PRO A 418 -46.99 -48.87 12.92
C PRO A 418 -45.62 -49.14 12.30
N GLY A 419 -45.48 -50.26 11.56
CA GLY A 419 -44.24 -50.61 10.86
C GLY A 419 -43.19 -51.33 11.72
N ILE A 420 -43.36 -51.39 13.04
CA ILE A 420 -42.50 -52.14 13.96
C ILE A 420 -43.07 -53.57 14.09
N GLU A 421 -42.25 -54.59 13.87
CA GLU A 421 -42.61 -55.99 14.06
C GLU A 421 -42.59 -56.34 15.56
N ASP A 422 -43.23 -57.44 15.97
CA ASP A 422 -43.22 -57.88 17.39
C ASP A 422 -42.11 -58.93 17.67
N GLU A 423 -41.59 -59.56 16.61
CA GLU A 423 -40.61 -60.67 16.68
C GLU A 423 -39.29 -60.28 16.01
N TYR A 424 -38.15 -60.45 16.71
CA TYR A 424 -36.83 -60.10 16.17
C TYR A 424 -35.77 -61.18 16.41
N GLU A 425 -34.80 -61.27 15.49
CA GLU A 425 -33.58 -62.05 15.68
C GLU A 425 -32.67 -61.35 16.69
N TYR A 426 -32.15 -62.12 17.64
CA TYR A 426 -31.43 -61.55 18.77
C TYR A 426 -30.47 -62.56 19.42
N ILE A 427 -29.41 -62.06 20.08
CA ILE A 427 -28.38 -62.86 20.74
C ILE A 427 -28.28 -62.47 22.23
N PRO A 428 -28.93 -63.18 23.15
CA PRO A 428 -29.04 -62.73 24.55
C PRO A 428 -27.73 -62.69 25.34
N ASP A 429 -26.82 -63.63 25.09
CA ASP A 429 -25.59 -63.85 25.89
C ASP A 429 -24.30 -63.59 25.11
N GLY A 430 -24.39 -62.81 24.02
CA GLY A 430 -23.27 -62.45 23.15
C GLY A 430 -22.71 -63.63 22.33
N ASN A 431 -23.22 -64.85 22.48
CA ASN A 431 -22.76 -66.01 21.74
C ASN A 431 -23.45 -66.12 20.37
N PRO A 432 -22.73 -65.98 19.23
CA PRO A 432 -23.35 -66.07 17.90
C PRO A 432 -24.07 -67.39 17.61
N ALA A 433 -23.78 -68.45 18.38
CA ALA A 433 -24.45 -69.74 18.24
C ALA A 433 -25.84 -69.81 18.93
N ASN A 434 -26.15 -68.84 19.79
CA ASN A 434 -27.38 -68.76 20.59
C ASN A 434 -28.36 -67.71 20.04
N GLN A 435 -28.40 -67.56 18.71
CA GLN A 435 -29.35 -66.69 18.04
C GLN A 435 -30.77 -67.24 18.18
N GLU A 436 -31.67 -66.42 18.70
CA GLU A 436 -33.07 -66.75 18.98
C GLU A 436 -34.02 -65.72 18.36
N PHE A 437 -35.27 -66.11 18.15
CA PHE A 437 -36.37 -65.17 17.87
C PHE A 437 -37.14 -64.96 19.17
N GLN A 438 -37.27 -63.71 19.60
CA GLN A 438 -38.01 -63.33 20.81
C GLN A 438 -39.18 -62.41 20.43
N ASP A 439 -40.36 -62.67 21.02
CA ASP A 439 -41.52 -61.79 20.97
C ASP A 439 -41.52 -60.96 22.26
N LEU A 440 -41.17 -59.69 22.13
CA LEU A 440 -41.16 -58.74 23.25
C LEU A 440 -42.40 -57.83 23.24
N GLY A 441 -43.36 -58.07 22.34
CA GLY A 441 -44.47 -57.14 22.06
C GLY A 441 -43.99 -55.81 21.47
N GLY A 442 -42.87 -55.82 20.75
CA GLY A 442 -42.18 -54.67 20.16
C GLY A 442 -40.69 -54.95 19.91
N PHE A 443 -39.94 -53.93 19.51
CA PHE A 443 -38.50 -53.99 19.27
C PHE A 443 -37.72 -53.39 20.44
N ASN A 444 -36.70 -54.10 20.96
CA ASN A 444 -35.76 -53.48 21.89
C ASN A 444 -34.71 -52.68 21.11
N VAL A 445 -34.74 -51.35 21.22
CA VAL A 445 -33.80 -50.46 20.51
C VAL A 445 -32.50 -50.22 21.29
N ALA A 446 -32.51 -50.47 22.61
CA ALA A 446 -31.32 -50.42 23.47
C ALA A 446 -30.47 -51.70 23.29
N THR A 447 -29.91 -51.86 22.10
CA THR A 447 -29.10 -53.01 21.73
C THR A 447 -27.80 -52.57 21.05
N ILE A 448 -26.81 -53.45 21.08
CA ILE A 448 -25.55 -53.24 20.38
C ILE A 448 -25.33 -54.36 19.37
N THR A 449 -24.75 -54.02 18.21
CA THR A 449 -24.42 -54.98 17.15
C THR A 449 -22.93 -54.85 16.78
N PRO A 450 -22.04 -55.57 17.47
CA PRO A 450 -20.61 -55.57 17.17
C PRO A 450 -20.29 -56.04 15.74
N ASP A 451 -19.17 -55.56 15.21
CA ASP A 451 -18.69 -55.95 13.89
C ASP A 451 -18.55 -57.48 13.75
N GLY A 452 -19.32 -58.06 12.82
CA GLY A 452 -19.30 -59.48 12.52
C GLY A 452 -20.36 -60.33 13.23
N LEU A 453 -21.28 -59.70 13.97
CA LEU A 453 -22.54 -60.31 14.40
C LEU A 453 -23.68 -59.97 13.42
N ASP A 454 -24.52 -60.96 13.10
CA ASP A 454 -25.65 -60.80 12.17
C ASP A 454 -26.97 -60.39 12.89
N ALA A 455 -26.95 -60.23 14.22
CA ALA A 455 -28.12 -59.88 15.04
C ALA A 455 -27.70 -59.08 16.30
N PRO A 456 -28.58 -58.20 16.82
CA PRO A 456 -28.34 -57.40 18.00
C PRO A 456 -28.29 -58.21 19.30
N MET A 457 -27.65 -57.65 20.33
CA MET A 457 -27.61 -58.19 21.69
C MET A 457 -27.89 -57.08 22.73
N PRO A 458 -28.33 -57.41 23.96
CA PRO A 458 -28.68 -56.38 24.95
C PRO A 458 -27.44 -55.70 25.51
N THR A 459 -27.62 -54.44 25.87
CA THR A 459 -26.70 -53.73 26.77
C THR A 459 -26.82 -54.30 28.18
N THR A 460 -25.82 -55.07 28.61
CA THR A 460 -25.70 -55.61 29.98
C THR A 460 -24.22 -55.67 30.37
N ALA A 461 -23.92 -55.70 31.68
CA ALA A 461 -22.55 -55.92 32.16
C ALA A 461 -21.98 -57.28 31.70
N THR A 462 -22.85 -58.27 31.48
CA THR A 462 -22.48 -59.58 30.93
C THR A 462 -21.92 -59.49 29.51
N ASN A 463 -22.53 -58.70 28.62
CA ASN A 463 -22.10 -58.63 27.22
C ASN A 463 -21.01 -57.56 26.99
N ILE A 464 -20.95 -56.53 27.85
CA ILE A 464 -20.05 -55.39 27.70
C ILE A 464 -19.10 -55.33 28.90
N HIS A 465 -17.90 -55.89 28.78
CA HIS A 465 -16.87 -55.81 29.82
C HIS A 465 -15.46 -55.98 29.23
N PRO A 466 -14.38 -55.51 29.90
CA PRO A 466 -12.99 -55.56 29.41
C PRO A 466 -12.35 -56.96 29.37
N GLY A 467 -13.11 -58.03 29.63
CA GLY A 467 -12.58 -59.38 29.88
C GLY A 467 -11.82 -59.53 31.20
N ALA A 468 -10.69 -58.82 31.38
CA ALA A 468 -9.95 -58.75 32.64
C ALA A 468 -10.39 -57.51 33.45
N PRO A 469 -10.58 -57.59 34.79
CA PRO A 469 -10.15 -58.67 35.68
C PRO A 469 -11.14 -59.85 35.87
N PHE A 470 -12.33 -59.81 35.28
CA PHE A 470 -13.42 -60.77 35.52
C PHE A 470 -13.09 -62.21 35.09
N ASN A 471 -12.47 -62.38 33.91
CA ASN A 471 -12.02 -63.64 33.33
C ASN A 471 -13.10 -64.74 33.32
N CYS A 472 -14.24 -64.47 32.68
CA CYS A 472 -15.35 -65.43 32.56
C CYS A 472 -14.91 -66.73 31.88
N GLY A 473 -15.37 -67.85 32.43
CA GLY A 473 -14.94 -69.18 32.01
C GLY A 473 -15.80 -69.74 30.88
N ALA A 474 -15.27 -70.72 30.14
CA ALA A 474 -16.05 -71.38 29.09
C ALA A 474 -17.38 -71.97 29.64
N GLY A 475 -18.49 -71.55 29.06
CA GLY A 475 -19.86 -71.91 29.42
C GLY A 475 -20.49 -71.08 30.55
N SER A 476 -19.85 -70.01 31.03
CA SER A 476 -20.50 -69.02 31.90
C SER A 476 -21.14 -67.90 31.08
N LEU A 477 -22.00 -67.09 31.72
CA LEU A 477 -22.32 -65.77 31.17
C LEU A 477 -21.01 -64.97 31.01
N GLY A 478 -20.98 -64.05 30.05
CA GLY A 478 -19.81 -63.21 29.77
C GLY A 478 -18.62 -63.97 29.17
N GLU A 479 -18.79 -65.23 28.74
CA GLU A 479 -17.78 -65.91 27.92
C GLU A 479 -17.55 -65.14 26.61
N PHE A 480 -18.64 -64.67 26.00
CA PHE A 480 -18.64 -63.82 24.82
C PHE A 480 -18.97 -62.40 25.26
N PHE A 481 -18.02 -61.51 25.06
CA PHE A 481 -18.08 -60.13 25.53
C PHE A 481 -17.37 -59.21 24.54
N TYR A 482 -17.74 -57.94 24.58
CA TYR A 482 -17.37 -56.95 23.58
C TYR A 482 -16.79 -55.71 24.28
N PRO A 483 -15.47 -55.70 24.54
CA PRO A 483 -14.82 -54.67 25.34
C PRO A 483 -14.78 -53.30 24.65
N GLU A 484 -15.03 -53.23 23.34
CA GLU A 484 -15.07 -51.98 22.57
C GLU A 484 -16.24 -51.05 22.95
N PHE A 485 -17.30 -51.58 23.57
CA PHE A 485 -18.43 -50.79 24.09
C PHE A 485 -18.28 -50.44 25.58
N PHE A 486 -17.20 -50.89 26.23
CA PHE A 486 -16.94 -50.64 27.64
C PHE A 486 -16.07 -49.39 27.82
N ASN A 487 -16.45 -48.51 28.75
CA ASN A 487 -15.66 -47.31 29.06
C ASN A 487 -14.66 -47.60 30.19
N THR A 488 -15.13 -47.61 31.44
CA THR A 488 -14.24 -47.62 32.60
C THR A 488 -14.79 -48.33 33.82
N LEU A 489 -13.88 -48.74 34.71
CA LEU A 489 -14.20 -49.30 36.03
C LEU A 489 -13.99 -48.21 37.08
N ASN A 490 -14.96 -48.06 37.99
CA ASN A 490 -15.02 -47.02 39.02
C ASN A 490 -14.86 -45.62 38.41
N PRO A 491 -15.86 -45.13 37.66
CA PRO A 491 -15.83 -43.80 37.08
C PRO A 491 -15.67 -42.74 38.19
N PRO A 492 -14.93 -41.65 37.96
CA PRO A 492 -14.61 -40.68 39.00
C PRO A 492 -15.81 -39.83 39.46
N TYR A 493 -16.87 -39.77 38.66
CA TYR A 493 -18.01 -38.87 38.81
C TYR A 493 -19.27 -39.54 39.40
N HIS A 494 -19.23 -40.85 39.66
CA HIS A 494 -20.30 -41.56 40.37
C HIS A 494 -19.77 -42.84 41.04
N GLU A 495 -20.47 -43.34 42.04
CA GLU A 495 -20.05 -44.46 42.89
C GLU A 495 -20.40 -45.86 42.34
N VAL A 496 -20.93 -45.95 41.11
CA VAL A 496 -21.23 -47.23 40.44
C VAL A 496 -19.95 -47.89 39.91
N ASN A 497 -19.82 -49.22 39.99
CA ASN A 497 -18.53 -49.91 39.79
C ASN A 497 -17.96 -49.88 38.37
N GLY A 498 -18.76 -49.53 37.37
CA GLY A 498 -18.31 -49.38 35.98
C GLY A 498 -19.46 -49.04 35.06
N GLU A 499 -19.13 -48.73 33.81
CA GLU A 499 -20.09 -48.26 32.82
C GLU A 499 -19.65 -48.55 31.38
N THR A 500 -20.59 -48.40 30.45
CA THR A 500 -20.36 -48.45 29.01
C THR A 500 -19.82 -47.12 28.47
N ASN A 501 -19.33 -47.13 27.22
CA ASN A 501 -19.21 -45.91 26.44
C ASN A 501 -20.62 -45.29 26.23
N ARG A 502 -20.67 -44.05 25.73
CA ARG A 502 -21.90 -43.50 25.11
C ARG A 502 -22.36 -44.47 24.03
N LEU A 503 -23.61 -44.92 24.14
CA LEU A 503 -24.28 -45.78 23.17
C LEU A 503 -25.46 -45.03 22.59
N THR A 504 -25.67 -45.17 21.29
CA THR A 504 -26.82 -44.58 20.60
C THR A 504 -27.80 -45.69 20.24
N ALA A 505 -29.05 -45.53 20.65
CA ALA A 505 -30.16 -46.31 20.12
C ALA A 505 -30.80 -45.52 18.98
N GLU A 506 -31.04 -46.17 17.84
CA GLU A 506 -31.61 -45.55 16.65
C GLU A 506 -32.66 -46.48 16.03
N PHE A 507 -33.79 -45.93 15.60
CA PHE A 507 -34.86 -46.70 14.96
C PHE A 507 -35.70 -45.84 14.02
N GLU A 508 -36.24 -46.49 12.98
CA GLU A 508 -37.13 -45.84 12.00
C GLU A 508 -38.56 -45.79 12.51
N VAL A 509 -39.23 -44.66 12.28
CA VAL A 509 -40.66 -44.45 12.51
C VAL A 509 -41.31 -43.87 11.26
N VAL A 510 -42.63 -44.02 11.15
CA VAL A 510 -43.41 -43.30 10.14
C VAL A 510 -43.76 -41.94 10.74
N PRO A 511 -43.34 -40.82 10.11
CA PRO A 511 -43.65 -39.48 10.60
C PRO A 511 -45.15 -39.30 10.86
N CYS A 512 -45.48 -38.60 11.94
CA CYS A 512 -46.84 -38.25 12.36
C CYS A 512 -47.75 -39.45 12.75
N GLU A 513 -47.20 -40.65 12.92
CA GLU A 513 -47.88 -41.80 13.53
C GLU A 513 -47.55 -41.93 15.03
N THR A 514 -48.43 -42.57 15.80
CA THR A 514 -48.24 -42.75 17.25
C THR A 514 -47.57 -44.08 17.57
N TYR A 515 -46.55 -44.03 18.42
CA TYR A 515 -45.77 -45.15 18.92
C TYR A 515 -45.86 -45.22 20.44
N THR A 516 -45.77 -46.43 21.01
CA THR A 516 -45.67 -46.65 22.46
C THR A 516 -44.27 -47.15 22.79
N LEU A 517 -43.68 -46.57 23.83
CA LEU A 517 -42.31 -46.79 24.25
C LEU A 517 -42.29 -47.19 25.73
N LYS A 518 -41.55 -48.26 26.04
CA LYS A 518 -41.36 -48.76 27.41
C LYS A 518 -39.89 -48.82 27.78
N LEU A 519 -39.51 -48.05 28.79
CA LEU A 519 -38.17 -48.05 29.37
C LEU A 519 -38.13 -48.94 30.62
N MET A 520 -37.21 -49.89 30.69
CA MET A 520 -37.18 -50.88 31.75
C MET A 520 -35.75 -51.26 32.17
N VAL A 521 -35.51 -51.34 33.47
CA VAL A 521 -34.27 -51.87 34.07
C VAL A 521 -34.60 -52.70 35.30
N ALA A 522 -33.86 -53.79 35.56
CA ALA A 522 -34.09 -54.68 36.69
C ALA A 522 -32.85 -55.48 37.09
N ASP A 523 -32.85 -56.04 38.29
CA ASP A 523 -31.84 -57.00 38.75
C ASP A 523 -32.13 -58.41 38.20
N TRP A 524 -31.09 -59.16 37.85
CA TRP A 524 -31.23 -60.54 37.37
C TRP A 524 -30.81 -61.56 38.41
N ASN A 525 -31.77 -62.39 38.87
CA ASN A 525 -31.59 -63.46 39.86
C ASN A 525 -31.07 -63.06 41.25
N ASP A 526 -30.63 -61.81 41.46
CA ASP A 526 -30.36 -61.22 42.76
C ASP A 526 -31.23 -59.96 42.99
N THR A 527 -30.92 -59.19 44.05
CA THR A 527 -31.68 -58.02 44.53
C THR A 527 -30.73 -57.00 45.19
N ILE A 528 -29.46 -57.00 44.81
CA ILE A 528 -28.38 -56.37 45.60
C ILE A 528 -27.46 -55.54 44.73
N LEU A 529 -27.02 -56.08 43.59
CA LEU A 529 -26.17 -55.33 42.67
C LEU A 529 -27.08 -54.56 41.73
N ASN A 530 -27.08 -53.24 41.87
CA ASN A 530 -27.99 -52.39 41.13
C ASN A 530 -27.36 -51.91 39.82
N SER A 531 -28.21 -51.65 38.84
CA SER A 531 -27.84 -51.11 37.53
C SER A 531 -28.64 -49.84 37.24
N PHE A 532 -28.00 -48.87 36.60
CA PHE A 532 -28.52 -47.54 36.29
C PHE A 532 -28.29 -47.22 34.82
N VAL A 533 -29.26 -46.55 34.21
CA VAL A 533 -29.17 -46.10 32.83
C VAL A 533 -29.38 -44.60 32.80
N PHE A 534 -28.36 -43.90 32.33
CA PHE A 534 -28.39 -42.47 32.07
C PHE A 534 -28.77 -42.28 30.61
N ILE A 535 -29.78 -41.46 30.34
CA ILE A 535 -30.22 -41.05 29.01
C ILE A 535 -29.92 -39.56 28.88
N GLU A 536 -29.22 -39.18 27.82
CA GLU A 536 -28.84 -37.80 27.53
C GLU A 536 -30.08 -36.93 27.30
N GLY A 537 -30.17 -35.80 28.00
CA GLY A 537 -31.24 -34.81 27.82
C GLY A 537 -31.24 -34.24 26.39
N GLY A 538 -32.42 -33.95 25.86
CA GLY A 538 -32.61 -33.50 24.47
C GLY A 538 -32.30 -34.54 23.38
N SER A 539 -31.62 -35.66 23.70
CA SER A 539 -31.21 -36.64 22.69
C SER A 539 -32.37 -37.39 22.04
N PHE A 540 -33.57 -37.40 22.66
CA PHE A 540 -34.77 -38.01 22.09
C PHE A 540 -35.49 -37.04 21.12
N ASN A 541 -34.85 -36.77 19.99
CA ASN A 541 -35.36 -35.81 19.01
C ASN A 541 -36.61 -36.34 18.27
N ILE A 542 -37.74 -35.65 18.46
CA ILE A 542 -39.04 -35.93 17.82
C ILE A 542 -39.75 -34.68 17.28
N GLY A 543 -39.09 -33.52 17.34
CA GLY A 543 -39.62 -32.17 17.08
C GLY A 543 -38.82 -31.41 16.01
N ALA A 544 -39.02 -30.09 15.89
CA ALA A 544 -38.10 -29.27 15.09
C ALA A 544 -36.82 -29.01 15.91
N ASP A 545 -35.68 -29.32 15.32
CA ASP A 545 -34.36 -29.21 15.94
C ASP A 545 -33.37 -28.75 14.85
N LEU A 546 -32.82 -27.56 15.03
CA LEU A 546 -31.81 -26.93 14.20
C LEU A 546 -30.38 -27.32 14.62
N GLY A 547 -30.24 -28.01 15.76
CA GLY A 547 -28.99 -28.40 16.39
C GLY A 547 -28.34 -27.28 17.20
N ASP A 548 -27.15 -27.57 17.74
CA ASP A 548 -26.39 -26.60 18.54
C ASP A 548 -26.04 -25.33 17.75
N ASP A 549 -25.79 -24.22 18.46
CA ASP A 549 -25.27 -22.97 17.89
C ASP A 549 -23.97 -23.17 17.10
N ILE A 550 -23.87 -22.54 15.93
CA ILE A 550 -22.64 -22.47 15.13
C ILE A 550 -21.90 -21.20 15.52
N THR A 551 -21.02 -21.29 16.52
CA THR A 551 -20.20 -20.18 16.99
C THR A 551 -18.83 -20.15 16.33
N LEU A 552 -18.05 -19.08 16.53
CA LEU A 552 -16.70 -18.93 15.97
C LEU A 552 -15.72 -20.06 16.38
N ASP A 553 -16.00 -20.76 17.48
CA ASP A 553 -15.20 -21.88 17.98
C ASP A 553 -15.67 -23.25 17.45
N ASP A 554 -16.79 -23.29 16.72
CA ASP A 554 -17.38 -24.53 16.22
C ASP A 554 -16.64 -25.07 14.98
N ASP A 555 -16.51 -26.39 14.93
CA ASP A 555 -15.99 -27.10 13.76
C ASP A 555 -16.88 -26.99 12.50
N ARG A 556 -18.12 -26.54 12.64
CA ARG A 556 -19.11 -26.28 11.56
C ARG A 556 -19.02 -24.87 11.00
N VAL A 557 -18.32 -23.95 11.66
CA VAL A 557 -18.20 -22.55 11.21
C VAL A 557 -17.56 -22.49 9.82
N ILE A 558 -18.19 -21.73 8.91
CA ILE A 558 -17.68 -21.51 7.55
C ILE A 558 -17.26 -20.05 7.36
N CYS A 559 -16.42 -19.82 6.35
CA CYS A 559 -15.99 -18.47 5.98
C CYS A 559 -17.16 -17.66 5.43
N TRP A 560 -17.23 -16.38 5.79
CA TRP A 560 -18.10 -15.43 5.14
C TRP A 560 -17.69 -15.21 3.67
N GLY A 561 -18.66 -15.03 2.78
CA GLY A 561 -18.42 -14.68 1.37
C GLY A 561 -19.62 -14.96 0.44
N GLU A 562 -19.70 -14.26 -0.70
CA GLU A 562 -20.86 -14.28 -1.62
C GLU A 562 -21.27 -15.68 -2.13
N ASP A 563 -20.32 -16.63 -2.20
CA ASP A 563 -20.55 -18.00 -2.68
C ASP A 563 -20.58 -19.06 -1.55
N GLN A 564 -20.53 -18.65 -0.29
CA GLN A 564 -20.58 -19.55 0.87
C GLN A 564 -21.94 -19.45 1.54
N THR A 565 -22.61 -20.60 1.71
CA THR A 565 -23.91 -20.68 2.37
C THR A 565 -23.92 -21.80 3.39
N GLN A 566 -24.51 -21.53 4.56
CA GLN A 566 -24.81 -22.55 5.56
C GLN A 566 -26.21 -23.09 5.29
N ILE A 567 -26.38 -24.42 5.41
CA ILE A 567 -27.70 -25.06 5.31
C ILE A 567 -28.22 -25.21 6.74
N LEU A 568 -29.44 -24.71 6.98
CA LEU A 568 -30.23 -25.03 8.16
C LEU A 568 -31.38 -25.93 7.73
N GLU A 569 -31.58 -27.03 8.44
CA GLU A 569 -32.63 -27.98 8.11
C GLU A 569 -33.27 -28.58 9.36
N ILE A 570 -34.55 -28.91 9.24
CA ILE A 570 -35.34 -29.71 10.18
C ILE A 570 -35.96 -30.87 9.40
N PHE A 571 -36.32 -31.97 10.06
CA PHE A 571 -36.97 -33.12 9.40
C PHE A 571 -36.13 -33.74 8.27
N GLY A 572 -34.81 -33.73 8.42
CA GLY A 572 -33.86 -34.16 7.38
C GLY A 572 -34.05 -33.43 6.04
N GLY A 573 -34.51 -32.17 6.09
CA GLY A 573 -34.71 -31.29 4.93
C GLY A 573 -35.97 -31.57 4.11
N SER A 574 -36.89 -32.42 4.58
CA SER A 574 -38.12 -32.73 3.85
C SER A 574 -39.33 -33.01 4.76
N LEU A 575 -40.42 -32.27 4.55
CA LEU A 575 -41.72 -32.55 5.17
C LEU A 575 -42.43 -33.74 4.51
N ASP A 576 -42.87 -34.73 5.30
CA ASP A 576 -43.78 -35.77 4.80
C ASP A 576 -45.17 -35.19 4.55
N ALA A 577 -45.76 -35.52 3.39
CA ALA A 577 -47.08 -35.04 3.00
C ALA A 577 -48.24 -35.49 3.92
N ASN A 578 -47.99 -36.45 4.82
CA ASN A 578 -48.95 -36.90 5.82
C ASN A 578 -49.00 -36.01 7.08
N CYS A 579 -48.02 -35.13 7.26
CA CYS A 579 -47.99 -34.18 8.38
C CYS A 579 -48.72 -32.88 7.98
N GLU A 580 -49.82 -32.55 8.68
CA GLU A 580 -50.57 -31.30 8.48
C GLU A 580 -49.97 -30.14 9.30
N ILE A 581 -48.76 -29.69 8.93
CA ILE A 581 -48.03 -28.57 9.56
C ILE A 581 -47.62 -27.49 8.53
N SER A 582 -47.31 -26.30 9.03
CA SER A 582 -46.79 -25.12 8.33
C SER A 582 -45.53 -24.62 9.01
N LEU A 583 -44.58 -24.09 8.24
CA LEU A 583 -43.31 -23.58 8.74
C LEU A 583 -43.19 -22.08 8.47
N GLU A 584 -42.74 -21.31 9.47
CA GLU A 584 -42.40 -19.89 9.34
C GLU A 584 -40.97 -19.68 9.86
N TRP A 585 -40.11 -19.02 9.10
CA TRP A 585 -38.72 -18.75 9.50
C TRP A 585 -38.53 -17.29 9.91
N PHE A 586 -37.61 -17.05 10.83
CA PHE A 586 -37.21 -15.73 11.32
C PHE A 586 -35.69 -15.62 11.37
N LYS A 587 -35.18 -14.40 11.17
CA LYS A 587 -33.79 -14.02 11.45
C LYS A 587 -33.80 -12.79 12.33
N ASP A 588 -33.15 -12.86 13.49
CA ASP A 588 -33.07 -11.78 14.47
C ASP A 588 -34.46 -11.20 14.84
N GLY A 589 -35.48 -12.08 14.88
CA GLY A 589 -36.88 -11.73 15.14
C GLY A 589 -37.66 -11.15 13.95
N GLU A 590 -37.05 -10.96 12.78
CA GLU A 590 -37.71 -10.55 11.54
C GLU A 590 -38.12 -11.77 10.70
N ASN A 591 -39.36 -11.78 10.22
CA ASN A 591 -39.90 -12.91 9.43
C ASN A 591 -39.26 -12.98 8.03
N LEU A 592 -38.90 -14.19 7.61
CA LEU A 592 -38.35 -14.57 6.30
C LEU A 592 -39.39 -15.32 5.44
N PRO A 593 -40.38 -14.62 4.85
CA PRO A 593 -41.52 -15.25 4.17
C PRO A 593 -41.16 -15.99 2.87
N GLU A 594 -39.97 -15.75 2.32
CA GLU A 594 -39.43 -16.52 1.19
C GLU A 594 -39.18 -18.00 1.52
N PHE A 595 -39.04 -18.33 2.80
CA PHE A 595 -38.77 -19.67 3.30
C PHE A 595 -39.99 -20.36 3.91
N ASP A 596 -41.18 -19.77 3.82
CA ASP A 596 -42.42 -20.36 4.33
C ASP A 596 -42.62 -21.80 3.79
N ASP A 597 -42.99 -22.71 4.68
CA ASP A 597 -43.21 -24.15 4.43
C ASP A 597 -41.97 -24.90 3.87
N MET A 598 -40.75 -24.35 4.03
CA MET A 598 -39.50 -25.02 3.67
C MET A 598 -38.83 -25.67 4.89
N ALA A 599 -38.55 -26.96 4.81
CA ALA A 599 -37.85 -27.72 5.86
C ALA A 599 -36.32 -27.56 5.82
N SER A 600 -35.80 -26.89 4.79
CA SER A 600 -34.38 -26.63 4.62
C SER A 600 -34.21 -25.28 3.93
N ILE A 601 -33.31 -24.45 4.46
CA ILE A 601 -32.98 -23.12 3.97
C ILE A 601 -31.47 -22.97 3.80
N GLU A 602 -31.05 -22.16 2.83
CA GLU A 602 -29.66 -21.76 2.61
C GLU A 602 -29.50 -20.31 3.06
N ILE A 603 -28.57 -20.06 3.97
CA ILE A 603 -28.32 -18.75 4.58
C ILE A 603 -26.87 -18.31 4.33
N SER A 604 -26.61 -17.01 4.23
CA SER A 604 -25.28 -16.44 3.91
C SER A 604 -24.74 -15.50 4.98
N ASP A 605 -25.52 -15.25 6.02
CA ASP A 605 -25.23 -14.19 6.98
C ASP A 605 -25.34 -14.72 8.41
N SER A 606 -24.51 -14.16 9.30
CA SER A 606 -24.65 -14.38 10.73
C SER A 606 -25.97 -13.82 11.27
N GLY A 607 -26.46 -14.42 12.34
CA GLY A 607 -27.69 -14.02 13.04
C GLY A 607 -28.30 -15.16 13.82
N VAL A 608 -29.34 -14.85 14.60
CA VAL A 608 -30.16 -15.86 15.27
C VAL A 608 -31.29 -16.26 14.32
N TYR A 609 -31.25 -17.49 13.82
CA TYR A 609 -32.30 -18.06 12.98
C TYR A 609 -33.27 -18.84 13.84
N GLU A 610 -34.55 -18.60 13.67
CA GLU A 610 -35.61 -19.30 14.40
C GLU A 610 -36.60 -19.90 13.39
N VAL A 611 -37.00 -21.15 13.59
CA VAL A 611 -38.05 -21.80 12.82
C VAL A 611 -39.25 -22.04 13.72
N PHE A 612 -40.43 -21.62 13.27
CA PHE A 612 -41.70 -21.89 13.93
C PHE A 612 -42.47 -22.96 13.17
N VAL A 613 -42.90 -24.00 13.87
CA VAL A 613 -43.73 -25.08 13.34
C VAL A 613 -45.14 -24.95 13.88
N GLY A 614 -46.10 -24.62 13.02
CA GLY A 614 -47.51 -24.43 13.40
C GLY A 614 -48.48 -25.31 12.61
N GLY A 615 -49.67 -25.59 13.13
CA GLY A 615 -50.72 -26.31 12.37
C GLY A 615 -52.12 -26.21 12.98
N ASP A 616 -53.16 -26.48 12.19
CA ASP A 616 -54.59 -26.41 12.57
C ASP A 616 -54.99 -27.36 13.73
N GLY A 617 -54.05 -28.18 14.22
CA GLY A 617 -54.16 -29.09 15.37
C GLY A 617 -53.79 -28.51 16.74
N GLY A 618 -53.26 -27.28 16.81
CA GLY A 618 -52.90 -26.62 18.08
C GLY A 618 -51.52 -26.99 18.64
N CYS A 619 -50.62 -27.42 17.76
CA CYS A 619 -49.22 -27.68 18.04
C CYS A 619 -48.42 -26.48 17.52
N ASN A 620 -47.67 -25.81 18.39
CA ASN A 620 -46.76 -24.73 18.04
C ASN A 620 -45.40 -25.12 18.61
N ASP A 621 -44.42 -25.40 17.77
CA ASP A 621 -43.02 -25.54 18.17
C ASP A 621 -42.23 -24.36 17.66
N ASN A 622 -41.12 -24.06 18.32
CA ASN A 622 -40.06 -23.31 17.71
C ASN A 622 -38.71 -23.86 18.15
N ASP A 623 -37.72 -23.63 17.31
CA ASP A 623 -36.34 -23.80 17.69
C ASP A 623 -35.50 -22.68 17.08
N SER A 624 -34.39 -22.33 17.75
CA SER A 624 -33.52 -21.24 17.34
C SER A 624 -32.06 -21.63 17.41
N ILE A 625 -31.28 -21.18 16.42
CA ILE A 625 -29.85 -21.40 16.30
C ILE A 625 -29.13 -20.08 16.05
N LEU A 626 -28.09 -19.80 16.83
CA LEU A 626 -27.12 -18.76 16.51
C LEU A 626 -26.17 -19.27 15.44
N VAL A 627 -26.08 -18.55 14.32
CA VAL A 627 -25.13 -18.84 13.26
C VAL A 627 -24.13 -17.71 13.15
N GLN A 628 -22.86 -18.04 13.24
CA GLN A 628 -21.74 -17.13 13.00
C GLN A 628 -20.94 -17.62 11.78
N PHE A 629 -20.42 -16.66 11.00
CA PHE A 629 -19.46 -16.91 9.93
C PHE A 629 -18.10 -16.34 10.34
N LEU A 630 -17.02 -17.03 9.97
CA LEU A 630 -15.67 -16.49 10.13
C LEU A 630 -15.50 -15.27 9.23
N PRO A 631 -15.11 -14.11 9.77
CA PRO A 631 -14.99 -12.93 8.96
C PRO A 631 -13.89 -13.05 7.89
N THR A 632 -14.13 -12.45 6.73
CA THR A 632 -13.21 -12.41 5.58
C THR A 632 -13.13 -11.01 5.00
N ALA A 633 -11.93 -10.55 4.68
CA ALA A 633 -11.77 -9.26 4.02
C ALA A 633 -12.42 -9.30 2.63
N GLU A 634 -13.26 -8.32 2.31
CA GLU A 634 -13.86 -8.18 0.99
C GLU A 634 -13.31 -6.92 0.31
N TYR A 635 -12.85 -7.07 -0.93
CA TYR A 635 -12.33 -5.98 -1.75
C TYR A 635 -13.37 -5.58 -2.80
N GLU A 636 -13.67 -4.28 -2.93
CA GLU A 636 -14.60 -3.79 -3.97
C GLU A 636 -14.04 -3.99 -5.38
N ASP A 637 -12.71 -3.83 -5.52
CA ASP A 637 -11.99 -3.83 -6.78
C ASP A 637 -10.68 -4.64 -6.64
N PRO A 638 -10.20 -5.28 -7.73
CA PRO A 638 -8.89 -5.93 -7.72
C PRO A 638 -7.78 -4.91 -7.50
N PHE A 639 -6.68 -5.36 -6.89
CA PHE A 639 -5.51 -4.52 -6.64
C PHE A 639 -4.91 -3.96 -7.93
N ASP A 640 -4.61 -2.66 -7.93
CA ASP A 640 -3.89 -2.02 -9.03
C ASP A 640 -2.42 -2.48 -9.08
N ASP A 641 -1.90 -2.67 -10.30
CA ASP A 641 -0.48 -2.97 -10.52
C ASP A 641 0.42 -1.81 -10.07
N PHE A 642 1.55 -2.14 -9.43
CA PHE A 642 2.49 -1.13 -8.93
C PHE A 642 3.73 -1.03 -9.82
N SER A 643 3.95 0.15 -10.42
CA SER A 643 5.06 0.41 -11.33
C SER A 643 6.11 1.34 -10.72
N ILE A 644 7.39 0.96 -10.79
CA ILE A 644 8.53 1.80 -10.37
C ILE A 644 9.49 2.08 -11.53
N CYS A 645 10.23 3.19 -11.42
CA CYS A 645 11.29 3.57 -12.36
C CYS A 645 12.65 3.66 -11.67
N GLY A 646 13.65 2.97 -12.21
CA GLY A 646 15.06 3.16 -11.85
C GLY A 646 15.80 1.88 -11.42
N THR A 647 17.10 2.02 -11.19
CA THR A 647 18.02 0.89 -10.90
C THR A 647 18.12 0.54 -9.41
N SER A 648 17.09 0.86 -8.62
CA SER A 648 17.13 0.54 -7.19
C SER A 648 17.19 -0.97 -7.00
N SER A 649 17.99 -1.45 -6.06
CA SER A 649 17.96 -2.87 -5.66
C SER A 649 16.90 -3.16 -4.59
N THR A 650 16.26 -2.10 -4.08
CA THR A 650 15.29 -2.16 -2.97
C THR A 650 14.06 -1.32 -3.31
N LEU A 651 12.87 -1.83 -3.02
CA LEU A 651 11.62 -1.10 -3.18
C LEU A 651 11.51 0.00 -2.10
N PRO A 652 11.41 1.29 -2.45
CA PRO A 652 11.32 2.36 -1.44
C PRO A 652 10.07 2.22 -0.57
N GLY A 653 10.24 1.97 0.73
CA GLY A 653 9.12 1.75 1.67
C GLY A 653 8.55 0.33 1.65
N GLY A 654 9.17 -0.60 0.91
CA GLY A 654 8.73 -1.99 0.86
C GLY A 654 7.41 -2.22 0.11
N LEU A 655 6.93 -3.46 0.18
CA LEU A 655 5.63 -3.86 -0.37
C LEU A 655 4.44 -3.12 0.27
N PRO A 656 4.43 -2.83 1.59
CA PRO A 656 3.31 -2.11 2.22
C PRO A 656 3.14 -0.67 1.71
N ALA A 657 4.22 -0.02 1.26
CA ALA A 657 4.13 1.29 0.61
C ALA A 657 3.75 1.23 -0.88
N ALA A 658 3.94 0.06 -1.52
CA ALA A 658 3.55 -0.14 -2.91
C ALA A 658 2.04 -0.36 -3.05
N LEU A 659 1.46 -1.11 -2.11
CA LEU A 659 0.02 -1.33 -2.04
C LEU A 659 -0.42 -1.49 -0.59
N ASN A 660 -1.35 -0.63 -0.16
CA ASN A 660 -2.02 -0.76 1.12
C ASN A 660 -3.36 -1.51 0.91
N PRO A 661 -3.49 -2.77 1.37
CA PRO A 661 -4.74 -3.52 1.20
C PRO A 661 -5.92 -2.88 1.94
N PHE A 662 -5.67 -2.02 2.94
CA PHE A 662 -6.72 -1.27 3.63
C PHE A 662 -7.49 -0.33 2.70
N ASP A 663 -6.84 0.21 1.67
CA ASP A 663 -7.45 1.19 0.75
C ASP A 663 -8.48 0.56 -0.21
N TYR A 664 -8.52 -0.78 -0.30
CA TYR A 664 -9.38 -1.54 -1.22
C TYR A 664 -10.53 -2.24 -0.50
N LEU A 665 -10.56 -2.22 0.83
CA LEU A 665 -11.60 -2.88 1.62
C LEU A 665 -12.96 -2.21 1.42
N ALA A 666 -13.97 -3.03 1.14
CA ALA A 666 -15.37 -2.62 1.01
C ALA A 666 -16.07 -2.60 2.37
N HIS A 667 -15.86 -3.68 3.13
CA HIS A 667 -16.55 -3.95 4.39
C HIS A 667 -15.55 -4.45 5.43
N ASN A 668 -15.91 -4.35 6.71
CA ASN A 668 -15.27 -5.18 7.72
C ASN A 668 -15.57 -6.66 7.43
N GLY A 669 -14.81 -7.59 8.01
CA GLY A 669 -14.86 -8.98 7.57
C GLY A 669 -16.20 -9.71 7.68
N ILE A 670 -17.21 -9.08 8.30
CA ILE A 670 -18.57 -9.60 8.48
C ILE A 670 -19.61 -8.87 7.63
N GLY A 671 -19.19 -8.13 6.59
CA GLY A 671 -20.10 -7.43 5.66
C GLY A 671 -20.74 -6.15 6.22
N GLN A 672 -20.18 -5.55 7.28
CA GLN A 672 -20.61 -4.22 7.78
C GLN A 672 -19.68 -3.10 7.31
N ASP A 673 -20.15 -1.86 7.41
CA ASP A 673 -19.34 -0.68 7.12
C ASP A 673 -18.06 -0.66 7.98
N ILE A 674 -16.93 -0.26 7.37
CA ILE A 674 -15.65 -0.10 8.08
C ILE A 674 -15.81 0.99 9.17
N PRO A 675 -15.44 0.72 10.43
CA PRO A 675 -15.48 1.71 11.50
C PRO A 675 -14.75 3.01 11.13
N GLU A 676 -15.33 4.17 11.44
CA GLU A 676 -14.75 5.49 11.08
C GLU A 676 -13.36 5.74 11.71
N ASP A 677 -13.01 4.99 12.76
CA ASP A 677 -11.76 5.08 13.51
C ASP A 677 -10.68 4.08 13.06
N ALA A 678 -10.99 3.14 12.17
CA ALA A 678 -10.00 2.23 11.61
C ALA A 678 -9.12 2.95 10.56
N GLU A 679 -7.79 2.89 10.72
CA GLU A 679 -6.82 3.47 9.77
C GLU A 679 -5.94 2.39 9.10
N SER A 680 -6.04 1.13 9.54
CA SER A 680 -5.20 0.03 9.06
C SER A 680 -5.89 -1.34 9.18
N MET A 681 -5.35 -2.32 8.44
CA MET A 681 -5.77 -3.74 8.56
C MET A 681 -5.70 -4.25 10.00
N ALA A 682 -4.72 -3.78 10.77
CA ALA A 682 -4.50 -4.20 12.15
C ALA A 682 -5.59 -3.68 13.11
N ASP A 683 -6.17 -2.50 12.83
CA ASP A 683 -7.28 -1.95 13.62
C ASP A 683 -8.56 -2.80 13.47
N LEU A 684 -8.67 -3.52 12.35
CA LEU A 684 -9.73 -4.49 12.06
C LEU A 684 -9.39 -5.91 12.51
N GLY A 685 -8.24 -6.13 13.18
CA GLY A 685 -7.83 -7.46 13.62
C GLY A 685 -7.27 -8.36 12.52
N PHE A 686 -6.90 -7.83 11.36
CA PHE A 686 -6.28 -8.60 10.27
C PHE A 686 -4.75 -8.52 10.27
N GLU A 687 -4.10 -9.64 9.97
CA GLU A 687 -2.67 -9.77 9.69
C GLU A 687 -2.42 -9.88 8.17
N VAL A 688 -1.45 -9.11 7.67
CA VAL A 688 -1.08 -9.06 6.26
C VAL A 688 0.25 -9.77 6.02
N THR A 689 0.27 -10.76 5.12
CA THR A 689 1.48 -11.44 4.64
C THR A 689 1.60 -11.36 3.12
N TYR A 690 2.84 -11.38 2.60
CA TYR A 690 3.12 -11.24 1.17
C TYR A 690 3.84 -12.47 0.61
N PHE A 691 3.54 -12.81 -0.65
CA PHE A 691 4.04 -14.00 -1.35
C PHE A 691 4.39 -13.66 -2.82
N GLU A 692 5.26 -14.45 -3.45
CA GLU A 692 5.64 -14.24 -4.87
C GLU A 692 4.72 -14.94 -5.88
N ASN A 693 3.70 -15.67 -5.41
CA ASN A 693 2.67 -16.27 -6.25
C ASN A 693 1.45 -16.72 -5.43
N PHE A 694 0.36 -16.99 -6.14
CA PHE A 694 -0.92 -17.39 -5.55
C PHE A 694 -0.87 -18.75 -4.84
N GLU A 695 -0.14 -19.74 -5.39
CA GLU A 695 -0.08 -21.10 -4.82
C GLU A 695 0.65 -21.12 -3.47
N ASP A 696 1.74 -20.37 -3.35
CA ASP A 696 2.46 -20.14 -2.09
C ASP A 696 1.57 -19.39 -1.09
N ALA A 697 0.84 -18.35 -1.53
CA ALA A 697 -0.12 -17.63 -0.69
C ALA A 697 -1.25 -18.55 -0.20
N GLU A 698 -1.83 -19.39 -1.04
CA GLU A 698 -2.91 -20.32 -0.72
C GLU A 698 -2.46 -21.36 0.31
N ASN A 699 -1.30 -21.97 0.08
CA ASN A 699 -0.75 -23.03 0.95
C ASN A 699 0.05 -22.50 2.15
N PHE A 700 0.16 -21.17 2.29
CA PHE A 700 1.00 -20.50 3.29
C PHE A 700 2.47 -20.99 3.25
N GLU A 701 3.00 -21.20 2.05
CA GLU A 701 4.37 -21.62 1.82
C GLU A 701 5.23 -20.43 1.38
N ASN A 702 6.49 -20.39 1.81
CA ASN A 702 7.47 -19.38 1.37
C ASN A 702 7.03 -17.89 1.53
N PRO A 703 6.52 -17.45 2.70
CA PRO A 703 6.19 -16.05 2.91
C PRO A 703 7.42 -15.14 2.78
N ILE A 704 7.23 -13.94 2.23
CA ILE A 704 8.27 -12.92 2.12
C ILE A 704 8.58 -12.39 3.53
N GLU A 705 9.74 -12.78 4.09
CA GLU A 705 10.09 -12.49 5.49
C GLU A 705 10.30 -11.00 5.82
N ASN A 706 10.68 -10.17 4.84
CA ASN A 706 10.99 -8.75 5.05
C ASN A 706 10.30 -7.88 3.98
N PRO A 707 8.96 -7.72 4.02
CA PRO A 707 8.23 -6.97 3.02
C PRO A 707 8.59 -5.46 3.02
N GLU A 708 8.94 -4.90 4.18
CA GLU A 708 9.38 -3.51 4.35
C GLU A 708 10.72 -3.17 3.66
N ASP A 709 11.54 -4.19 3.34
CA ASP A 709 12.82 -4.05 2.63
C ASP A 709 12.90 -5.04 1.45
N TYR A 710 11.82 -5.09 0.66
CA TYR A 710 11.72 -6.00 -0.47
C TYR A 710 12.80 -5.70 -1.54
N GLN A 711 13.59 -6.73 -1.86
CA GLN A 711 14.68 -6.63 -2.82
C GLN A 711 14.16 -6.91 -4.23
N ILE A 712 14.45 -6.02 -5.17
CA ILE A 712 14.00 -6.13 -6.55
C ILE A 712 15.15 -6.58 -7.47
N PRO A 713 14.90 -7.52 -8.41
CA PRO A 713 15.85 -7.82 -9.47
C PRO A 713 16.21 -6.57 -10.27
N GLY A 714 17.49 -6.35 -10.58
CA GLY A 714 17.87 -5.22 -11.42
C GLY A 714 17.39 -5.38 -12.87
N GLY A 715 16.90 -4.28 -13.47
CA GLY A 715 16.44 -4.21 -14.87
C GLY A 715 14.92 -4.25 -15.03
N ASN A 716 14.47 -4.47 -16.26
CA ASN A 716 13.04 -4.64 -16.56
C ASN A 716 12.55 -6.02 -16.10
N PHE A 717 11.61 -6.05 -15.15
CA PHE A 717 10.95 -7.29 -14.74
C PHE A 717 9.50 -7.02 -14.32
N VAL A 718 8.72 -8.08 -14.36
CA VAL A 718 7.37 -8.16 -13.79
C VAL A 718 7.41 -9.30 -12.79
N ASN A 719 7.04 -9.03 -11.55
CA ASN A 719 6.87 -10.06 -10.52
C ASN A 719 5.48 -9.95 -9.94
N THR A 720 4.74 -11.05 -9.90
CA THR A 720 3.43 -11.08 -9.24
C THR A 720 3.65 -11.17 -7.74
N ILE A 721 3.01 -10.29 -6.98
CA ILE A 721 2.99 -10.31 -5.53
C ILE A 721 1.57 -10.57 -5.08
N CYS A 722 1.38 -11.59 -4.25
CA CYS A 722 0.09 -11.92 -3.66
C CYS A 722 0.10 -11.51 -2.19
N VAL A 723 -0.93 -10.77 -1.79
CA VAL A 723 -1.19 -10.39 -0.42
C VAL A 723 -2.19 -11.39 0.15
N ARG A 724 -1.82 -12.04 1.24
CA ARG A 724 -2.71 -12.88 2.05
C ARG A 724 -3.09 -12.07 3.28
N VAL A 725 -4.38 -11.88 3.47
CA VAL A 725 -4.94 -11.26 4.68
C VAL A 725 -5.59 -12.35 5.50
N ASN A 726 -5.07 -12.57 6.70
CA ASN A 726 -5.63 -13.49 7.67
C ASN A 726 -6.25 -12.70 8.82
N GLU A 727 -7.22 -13.28 9.50
CA GLU A 727 -7.62 -12.77 10.81
C GLU A 727 -6.59 -13.16 11.88
N ASN A 728 -6.46 -12.31 12.90
CA ASN A 728 -5.63 -12.56 14.07
C ASN A 728 -6.36 -13.43 15.11
N ILE A 729 -7.13 -14.43 14.64
CA ILE A 729 -7.80 -15.40 15.51
C ILE A 729 -6.83 -16.55 15.77
N THR A 730 -6.59 -16.84 17.05
CA THR A 730 -5.80 -17.98 17.49
C THR A 730 -6.59 -19.27 17.30
N GLY A 731 -6.46 -19.92 16.13
CA GLY A 731 -7.12 -21.20 15.84
C GLY A 731 -6.55 -21.90 14.61
N GLU A 732 -6.81 -23.21 14.46
CA GLU A 732 -6.36 -24.03 13.31
C GLU A 732 -7.11 -23.70 11.99
N ARG A 733 -8.15 -22.84 12.04
CA ARG A 733 -8.98 -22.44 10.90
C ARG A 733 -8.77 -20.97 10.58
N GLN A 734 -8.37 -20.69 9.34
CA GLN A 734 -8.20 -19.34 8.83
C GLN A 734 -8.95 -19.23 7.50
N CYS A 735 -9.63 -18.11 7.29
CA CYS A 735 -10.27 -17.77 6.03
C CYS A 735 -9.44 -16.68 5.31
N PRO A 736 -8.28 -17.04 4.74
CA PRO A 736 -7.43 -16.07 4.08
C PRO A 736 -8.13 -15.45 2.88
N THR A 737 -8.13 -14.13 2.83
CA THR A 737 -8.41 -13.42 1.57
C THR A 737 -7.09 -13.25 0.83
N ILE A 738 -7.03 -13.68 -0.43
CA ILE A 738 -5.81 -13.59 -1.25
C ILE A 738 -6.12 -12.79 -2.49
N GLU A 739 -5.40 -11.69 -2.68
CA GLU A 739 -5.41 -10.92 -3.91
C GLU A 739 -3.99 -10.63 -4.38
N CYS A 740 -3.81 -10.52 -5.69
CA CYS A 740 -2.48 -10.37 -6.30
C CYS A 740 -2.41 -9.15 -7.21
N PHE A 741 -1.24 -8.51 -7.23
CA PHE A 741 -0.90 -7.42 -8.14
C PHE A 741 0.46 -7.66 -8.79
N ASP A 742 0.69 -7.07 -9.96
CA ASP A 742 2.02 -7.13 -10.58
C ASP A 742 2.90 -5.95 -10.09
N LEU A 743 4.06 -6.29 -9.54
CA LEU A 743 5.15 -5.36 -9.30
C LEU A 743 6.00 -5.25 -10.56
N ILE A 744 5.94 -4.09 -11.22
CA ILE A 744 6.59 -3.84 -12.49
C ILE A 744 7.74 -2.85 -12.29
N SER A 745 8.94 -3.26 -12.67
CA SER A 745 10.11 -2.37 -12.67
C SER A 745 10.49 -2.03 -14.09
N TYR A 746 10.63 -0.73 -14.35
CA TYR A 746 11.14 -0.19 -15.59
C TYR A 746 12.51 0.46 -15.39
N GLU A 747 13.45 0.14 -16.28
CA GLU A 747 14.70 0.85 -16.44
C GLU A 747 14.43 2.19 -17.15
N GLU A 748 15.08 3.25 -16.68
CA GLU A 748 14.96 4.58 -17.25
C GLU A 748 15.51 4.56 -18.70
N PRO A 749 14.72 4.95 -19.71
CA PRO A 749 15.19 4.93 -21.09
C PRO A 749 16.27 5.99 -21.25
N GLU A 750 17.44 5.65 -21.82
CA GLU A 750 18.52 6.62 -22.05
C GLU A 750 18.54 7.03 -23.53
N ILE A 751 18.32 8.31 -23.84
CA ILE A 751 18.46 8.84 -25.20
C ILE A 751 19.94 9.02 -25.52
N ILE A 752 20.47 8.21 -26.45
CA ILE A 752 21.90 8.25 -26.79
C ILE A 752 22.22 9.43 -27.71
N GLU A 753 21.46 9.59 -28.79
CA GLU A 753 21.70 10.62 -29.80
C GLU A 753 20.39 11.01 -30.48
N THR A 754 20.24 12.29 -30.82
CA THR A 754 19.11 12.81 -31.60
C THR A 754 19.64 13.44 -32.88
N GLU A 755 18.91 13.29 -33.99
CA GLU A 755 19.29 13.88 -35.28
C GLU A 755 18.55 15.20 -35.52
N ASP A 756 19.26 16.25 -35.95
CA ASP A 756 18.61 17.49 -36.36
C ASP A 756 17.89 17.30 -37.71
N LEU A 757 16.66 17.80 -37.83
CA LEU A 757 15.80 17.57 -38.99
C LEU A 757 15.61 18.86 -39.81
N PHE A 758 16.34 18.97 -40.92
CA PHE A 758 16.23 20.09 -41.85
C PHE A 758 15.67 19.68 -43.21
N GLN A 759 14.77 20.50 -43.76
CA GLN A 759 14.22 20.31 -45.11
C GLN A 759 14.59 21.45 -46.07
N CYS A 760 14.65 21.16 -47.36
CA CYS A 760 14.86 22.17 -48.39
C CYS A 760 13.61 23.03 -48.56
N GLY A 761 13.76 24.35 -48.46
CA GLY A 761 12.69 25.32 -48.61
C GLY A 761 12.87 26.31 -49.76
N ASP A 762 11.78 26.99 -50.13
CA ASP A 762 11.67 27.93 -51.26
C ASP A 762 11.34 29.38 -50.82
N PHE A 763 11.67 29.75 -49.57
CA PHE A 763 11.27 31.02 -48.92
C PHE A 763 9.74 31.30 -48.88
N SER A 764 8.89 30.34 -49.27
CA SER A 764 7.43 30.48 -49.26
C SER A 764 6.83 29.86 -47.98
N PRO A 765 6.12 30.63 -47.13
CA PRO A 765 5.73 30.18 -45.79
C PRO A 765 4.52 29.22 -45.72
N ALA A 766 4.15 28.54 -46.82
CA ALA A 766 2.97 27.66 -46.79
C ALA A 766 3.32 26.26 -47.34
N THR A 767 3.40 25.28 -46.43
CA THR A 767 3.32 23.80 -46.63
C THR A 767 4.58 22.93 -46.51
N GLN A 768 5.71 23.41 -45.98
CA GLN A 768 6.84 22.51 -45.68
C GLN A 768 6.54 21.69 -44.41
N LEU A 769 6.49 20.36 -44.55
CA LEU A 769 6.10 19.40 -43.51
C LEU A 769 7.33 18.61 -43.05
N ILE A 770 7.75 18.79 -41.81
CA ILE A 770 8.87 18.08 -41.19
C ILE A 770 8.34 16.85 -40.45
N ASP A 771 8.90 15.67 -40.76
CA ASP A 771 8.56 14.43 -40.08
C ASP A 771 9.48 14.22 -38.88
N LEU A 772 9.00 14.59 -37.68
CA LEU A 772 9.71 14.46 -36.41
C LEU A 772 9.97 12.99 -36.04
N THR A 773 9.17 12.04 -36.56
CA THR A 773 9.26 10.61 -36.24
C THR A 773 10.51 9.94 -36.81
N GLN A 774 11.34 10.68 -37.55
CA GLN A 774 12.70 10.26 -37.88
C GLN A 774 13.54 10.04 -36.61
N ASN A 775 13.26 10.78 -35.52
CA ASN A 775 13.81 10.57 -34.19
C ASN A 775 12.97 9.62 -33.31
N ASN A 776 12.38 8.57 -33.90
CA ASN A 776 11.69 7.54 -33.12
C ASN A 776 12.67 6.71 -32.25
N PRO A 777 12.19 5.95 -31.25
CA PRO A 777 13.01 5.22 -30.27
C PRO A 777 14.17 4.40 -30.88
N ALA A 778 13.90 3.64 -31.93
CA ALA A 778 14.94 2.84 -32.60
C ALA A 778 16.04 3.69 -33.27
N SER A 779 15.72 4.92 -33.68
CA SER A 779 16.66 5.85 -34.31
C SER A 779 17.54 6.57 -33.29
N ILE A 780 16.99 6.89 -32.11
CA ILE A 780 17.70 7.67 -31.06
C ILE A 780 18.52 6.80 -30.10
N GLY A 781 18.56 5.49 -30.34
CA GLY A 781 19.43 4.56 -29.62
C GLY A 781 18.97 4.19 -28.21
N VAL A 782 17.70 4.39 -27.85
CA VAL A 782 17.22 3.96 -26.53
C VAL A 782 17.31 2.45 -26.34
N GLN A 783 17.52 2.03 -25.08
CA GLN A 783 17.51 0.64 -24.68
C GLN A 783 16.09 0.05 -24.86
N GLU A 784 15.98 -1.18 -25.37
CA GLU A 784 14.69 -1.88 -25.62
C GLU A 784 13.62 -1.00 -26.33
N PRO A 785 13.87 -0.53 -27.57
CA PRO A 785 12.99 0.44 -28.26
C PRO A 785 11.57 -0.07 -28.57
N ALA A 786 11.27 -1.35 -28.31
CA ALA A 786 9.95 -1.94 -28.49
C ALA A 786 8.96 -1.58 -27.37
N ILE A 787 9.47 -1.22 -26.18
CA ILE A 787 8.66 -0.87 -25.00
C ILE A 787 8.73 0.62 -24.67
N VAL A 788 9.40 1.42 -25.50
CA VAL A 788 9.55 2.87 -25.35
C VAL A 788 8.78 3.57 -26.46
N GLU A 789 8.06 4.64 -26.13
CA GLU A 789 7.46 5.57 -27.08
C GLU A 789 8.16 6.94 -27.05
N ALA A 790 8.12 7.66 -28.17
CA ALA A 790 8.66 9.01 -28.29
C ALA A 790 7.53 10.03 -28.50
N LEU A 791 7.52 11.07 -27.66
CA LEU A 791 6.63 12.21 -27.73
C LEU A 791 7.44 13.48 -27.99
N TYR A 792 6.85 14.46 -28.68
CA TYR A 792 7.54 15.67 -29.13
C TYR A 792 6.87 16.93 -28.58
N PHE A 793 7.65 17.92 -28.17
CA PHE A 793 7.20 19.12 -27.45
C PHE A 793 7.91 20.39 -27.92
N ILE A 794 7.26 21.53 -27.72
CA ILE A 794 7.80 22.85 -28.06
C ILE A 794 8.69 23.42 -26.95
N THR A 795 8.49 23.00 -25.70
CA THR A 795 9.27 23.46 -24.55
C THR A 795 9.77 22.30 -23.70
N GLU A 796 10.89 22.51 -23.01
CA GLU A 796 11.48 21.53 -22.08
C GLU A 796 10.56 21.24 -20.90
N ALA A 797 9.86 22.27 -20.40
CA ALA A 797 8.95 22.14 -19.26
C ALA A 797 7.76 21.25 -19.61
N ASP A 798 7.19 21.43 -20.81
CA ASP A 798 6.13 20.58 -21.35
C ASP A 798 6.62 19.13 -21.52
N ALA A 799 7.85 18.93 -22.03
CA ALA A 799 8.44 17.61 -22.17
C ALA A 799 8.69 16.91 -20.82
N LEU A 800 9.13 17.63 -19.79
CA LEU A 800 9.35 17.09 -18.45
C LEU A 800 8.02 16.75 -17.74
N ALA A 801 7.01 17.60 -17.88
CA ALA A 801 5.68 17.41 -17.28
C ALA A 801 4.77 16.48 -18.11
N ASN A 802 5.18 16.10 -19.32
CA ASN A 802 4.38 15.37 -20.30
C ASN A 802 3.04 16.08 -20.65
N GLU A 803 3.10 17.40 -20.84
CA GLU A 803 1.94 18.24 -21.18
C GLU A 803 2.11 18.83 -22.58
N ASN A 804 1.01 19.11 -23.30
CA ASN A 804 1.03 19.84 -24.58
C ASN A 804 1.89 19.19 -25.70
N ALA A 805 1.85 17.86 -25.81
CA ALA A 805 2.53 17.13 -26.90
C ALA A 805 2.05 17.59 -28.30
N ILE A 806 2.98 17.61 -29.26
CA ILE A 806 2.71 17.95 -30.65
C ILE A 806 1.82 16.86 -31.27
N GLU A 807 0.57 17.22 -31.63
CA GLU A 807 -0.44 16.26 -32.11
C GLU A 807 -0.09 15.55 -33.43
N ASN A 808 0.67 16.20 -34.32
CA ASN A 808 0.98 15.68 -35.66
C ASN A 808 2.49 15.66 -35.92
N PRO A 809 3.26 14.77 -35.26
CA PRO A 809 4.72 14.76 -35.37
C PRO A 809 5.21 14.34 -36.76
N THR A 810 4.43 13.59 -37.54
CA THR A 810 4.80 13.21 -38.92
C THR A 810 4.69 14.35 -39.94
N ASN A 811 3.99 15.42 -39.60
CA ASN A 811 3.68 16.53 -40.51
C ASN A 811 3.80 17.88 -39.77
N TYR A 812 4.90 18.07 -39.04
CA TYR A 812 5.13 19.28 -38.28
C TYR A 812 5.40 20.49 -39.19
N THR A 813 4.79 21.63 -38.90
CA THR A 813 5.03 22.89 -39.62
C THR A 813 5.65 23.92 -38.68
N LEU A 814 6.74 24.54 -39.11
CA LEU A 814 7.32 25.68 -38.39
C LEU A 814 6.31 26.83 -38.27
N PRO A 815 6.27 27.53 -37.12
CA PRO A 815 5.46 28.73 -36.96
C PRO A 815 5.80 29.81 -38.00
N THR A 816 4.83 30.63 -38.37
CA THR A 816 5.02 31.67 -39.39
C THR A 816 6.15 32.64 -39.03
N GLY A 817 7.14 32.77 -39.91
CA GLY A 817 8.29 33.67 -39.74
C GLY A 817 9.45 33.07 -38.91
N ILE A 818 9.40 31.77 -38.62
CA ILE A 818 10.48 31.02 -37.95
C ILE A 818 11.13 30.09 -38.98
N GLU A 819 12.44 30.18 -39.14
CA GLU A 819 13.22 29.35 -40.09
C GLU A 819 13.90 28.15 -39.41
N GLN A 820 13.97 28.17 -38.08
CA GLN A 820 14.52 27.10 -37.24
C GLN A 820 13.89 27.16 -35.84
N GLN A 821 13.64 25.99 -35.24
CA GLN A 821 13.08 25.83 -33.90
C GLN A 821 13.65 24.59 -33.21
N THR A 822 13.97 24.70 -31.93
CA THR A 822 14.28 23.54 -31.08
C THR A 822 13.01 22.76 -30.74
N ILE A 823 13.05 21.45 -30.89
CA ILE A 823 12.00 20.51 -30.47
C ILE A 823 12.56 19.63 -29.36
N TYR A 824 11.77 19.42 -28.31
CA TYR A 824 12.10 18.52 -27.22
C TYR A 824 11.47 17.17 -27.48
N ILE A 825 12.24 16.10 -27.31
CA ILE A 825 11.76 14.72 -27.39
C ILE A 825 11.77 14.12 -25.99
N ARG A 826 10.65 13.50 -25.61
CA ARG A 826 10.53 12.67 -24.42
C ARG A 826 10.46 11.22 -24.87
N ALA A 827 11.41 10.40 -24.47
CA ALA A 827 11.32 8.95 -24.58
C ALA A 827 10.77 8.41 -23.26
N GLN A 828 9.67 7.65 -23.28
CA GLN A 828 9.07 7.09 -22.06
C GLN A 828 8.68 5.62 -22.27
N ASN A 829 8.70 4.83 -21.20
CA ASN A 829 8.22 3.46 -21.25
C ASN A 829 6.69 3.41 -21.44
N ILE A 830 6.21 2.56 -22.34
CA ILE A 830 4.79 2.35 -22.62
C ILE A 830 4.13 1.78 -21.36
N GLY A 831 3.17 2.51 -20.81
CA GLY A 831 2.48 2.14 -19.56
C GLY A 831 3.09 2.74 -18.29
N ALA A 832 4.31 3.30 -18.34
CA ALA A 832 4.99 3.93 -17.20
C ALA A 832 5.55 5.29 -17.59
N GLY A 833 4.65 6.25 -17.84
CA GLY A 833 5.01 7.59 -18.33
C GLY A 833 5.95 8.38 -17.41
N ALA A 834 6.02 8.05 -16.11
CA ALA A 834 6.97 8.65 -15.17
C ALA A 834 8.43 8.22 -15.42
N CYS A 835 8.64 7.12 -16.13
CA CYS A 835 9.97 6.60 -16.47
C CYS A 835 10.37 7.05 -17.87
N SER A 836 11.12 8.15 -17.91
CA SER A 836 11.37 8.88 -19.14
C SER A 836 12.68 9.64 -19.13
N ASP A 837 13.25 9.84 -20.30
CA ASP A 837 14.35 10.76 -20.53
C ASP A 837 13.95 11.81 -21.57
N VAL A 838 14.56 13.00 -21.46
CA VAL A 838 14.25 14.16 -22.29
C VAL A 838 15.52 14.67 -22.95
N ALA A 839 15.47 14.80 -24.27
CA ALA A 839 16.51 15.41 -25.08
C ALA A 839 15.91 16.48 -26.00
N SER A 840 16.76 17.13 -26.79
CA SER A 840 16.34 18.15 -27.75
C SER A 840 17.10 18.04 -29.06
N PHE A 841 16.44 18.37 -30.16
CA PHE A 841 17.05 18.48 -31.49
C PHE A 841 16.50 19.71 -32.22
N GLU A 842 17.20 20.14 -33.25
CA GLU A 842 16.80 21.29 -34.07
C GLU A 842 15.96 20.84 -35.27
N VAL A 843 14.90 21.59 -35.56
CA VAL A 843 14.16 21.47 -36.81
C VAL A 843 14.17 22.77 -37.57
N GLY A 844 14.35 22.73 -38.89
CA GLY A 844 14.52 23.94 -39.67
C GLY A 844 14.34 23.73 -41.16
N VAL A 845 14.48 24.84 -41.90
CA VAL A 845 14.45 24.82 -43.36
C VAL A 845 15.73 25.46 -43.91
N TYR A 846 16.41 24.75 -44.80
CA TYR A 846 17.47 25.34 -45.60
C TYR A 846 16.83 26.03 -46.79
N ASN A 847 16.95 27.35 -46.86
CA ASN A 847 16.48 28.10 -48.01
C ASN A 847 17.65 28.42 -48.93
N VAL A 848 17.48 28.23 -50.24
CA VAL A 848 18.45 28.62 -51.25
C VAL A 848 17.73 29.46 -52.27
N GLU A 849 18.23 30.68 -52.52
CA GLU A 849 17.77 31.52 -53.61
C GLU A 849 18.94 31.98 -54.48
N ILE A 850 18.64 32.51 -55.65
CA ILE A 850 19.58 33.34 -56.42
C ILE A 850 19.29 34.79 -56.11
N GLY A 851 20.24 35.44 -55.43
CA GLY A 851 20.06 36.79 -54.90
C GLY A 851 19.66 37.86 -55.93
N THR A 852 20.08 37.73 -57.19
CA THR A 852 19.68 38.60 -58.29
C THR A 852 19.32 37.79 -59.53
N ASN A 853 18.08 37.93 -60.01
CA ASN A 853 17.59 37.24 -61.21
C ASN A 853 16.79 38.23 -62.12
N PRO A 854 17.14 38.42 -63.41
CA PRO A 854 18.22 37.76 -64.15
C PRO A 854 19.62 38.23 -63.74
N LEU A 855 20.60 37.33 -63.83
CA LEU A 855 22.01 37.62 -63.60
C LEU A 855 22.58 38.49 -64.75
N PRO A 856 23.53 39.40 -64.47
CA PRO A 856 24.17 40.25 -65.48
C PRO A 856 24.87 39.47 -66.61
N LEU A 857 25.01 40.07 -67.80
CA LEU A 857 25.83 39.56 -68.92
C LEU A 857 27.33 39.78 -68.61
N ILE A 858 28.20 38.83 -68.98
CA ILE A 858 29.67 39.00 -69.00
C ILE A 858 30.16 39.03 -70.45
N GLU A 859 30.96 40.02 -70.82
CA GLU A 859 31.52 40.17 -72.16
C GLU A 859 33.05 40.08 -72.14
N ALA A 860 33.64 39.40 -73.13
CA ALA A 860 35.10 39.31 -73.32
C ALA A 860 35.48 39.54 -74.79
N CYS A 861 36.70 39.99 -75.02
CA CYS A 861 37.24 40.18 -76.37
C CYS A 861 37.54 38.84 -77.05
N GLU A 862 37.38 38.78 -78.37
CA GLU A 862 37.81 37.63 -79.16
C GLU A 862 39.34 37.51 -79.16
N GLU A 863 39.86 36.32 -78.85
CA GLU A 863 41.30 36.03 -78.77
C GLU A 863 41.82 35.11 -79.89
N ASP A 864 40.98 34.24 -80.47
CA ASP A 864 41.43 33.14 -81.34
C ASP A 864 41.03 33.24 -82.82
N GLY A 865 40.29 34.29 -83.21
CA GLY A 865 39.77 34.44 -84.57
C GLY A 865 38.65 33.44 -84.91
N GLN A 866 38.12 32.72 -83.91
CA GLN A 866 37.05 31.72 -84.05
C GLN A 866 35.81 32.09 -83.22
N GLY A 867 35.75 33.30 -82.67
CA GLY A 867 34.65 33.76 -81.83
C GLY A 867 34.69 33.26 -80.38
N ASN A 868 35.87 32.95 -79.83
CA ASN A 868 36.04 32.62 -78.41
C ASN A 868 36.89 33.66 -77.66
N GLY A 869 36.65 33.77 -76.35
CA GLY A 869 37.35 34.67 -75.44
C GLY A 869 37.42 34.09 -74.02
N THR A 870 38.23 34.72 -73.16
CA THR A 870 38.40 34.30 -71.77
C THR A 870 37.50 35.11 -70.83
N PHE A 871 36.68 34.41 -70.03
CA PHE A 871 35.68 34.98 -69.12
C PHE A 871 35.99 34.68 -67.65
N ASN A 872 35.80 35.66 -66.77
CA ASN A 872 35.78 35.46 -65.32
C ASN A 872 34.34 35.30 -64.81
N LEU A 873 33.82 34.08 -64.84
CA LEU A 873 32.46 33.75 -64.37
C LEU A 873 32.27 34.05 -62.88
N THR A 874 33.34 34.06 -62.08
CA THR A 874 33.26 34.32 -60.63
C THR A 874 32.82 35.76 -60.29
N GLU A 875 32.77 36.66 -61.28
CA GLU A 875 32.12 37.97 -61.17
C GLU A 875 30.63 37.87 -60.84
N GLN A 876 29.98 36.74 -61.13
CA GLN A 876 28.60 36.49 -60.74
C GLN A 876 28.42 36.15 -59.26
N ASN A 877 29.48 35.73 -58.54
CA ASN A 877 29.35 35.22 -57.17
C ASN A 877 28.59 36.16 -56.21
N PRO A 878 28.83 37.49 -56.19
CA PRO A 878 28.08 38.40 -55.31
C PRO A 878 26.60 38.52 -55.69
N PHE A 879 26.25 38.41 -56.98
CA PHE A 879 24.88 38.47 -57.47
C PHE A 879 24.12 37.18 -57.19
N VAL A 880 24.81 36.04 -57.28
CA VAL A 880 24.26 34.71 -56.98
C VAL A 880 23.97 34.56 -55.48
N LEU A 881 24.86 35.04 -54.60
CA LEU A 881 24.65 35.00 -53.13
C LEU A 881 23.65 36.05 -52.62
N GLY A 882 23.60 37.24 -53.22
CA GLY A 882 22.73 38.32 -52.71
C GLY A 882 23.07 38.78 -51.29
N GLU A 883 22.11 39.43 -50.63
CA GLU A 883 22.27 39.98 -49.27
C GLU A 883 21.94 38.96 -48.16
N ASN A 884 21.20 37.89 -48.48
CA ASN A 884 20.65 36.93 -47.51
C ASN A 884 21.48 35.64 -47.35
N GLN A 885 22.48 35.39 -48.21
CA GLN A 885 23.27 34.16 -48.20
C GLN A 885 24.77 34.45 -48.07
N SER A 886 25.46 33.68 -47.23
CA SER A 886 26.89 33.81 -46.95
C SER A 886 27.70 32.77 -47.72
N SER A 887 28.88 33.15 -48.21
CA SER A 887 29.80 32.21 -48.88
C SER A 887 30.40 31.14 -47.95
N GLN A 888 30.12 31.18 -46.64
CA GLN A 888 30.50 30.11 -45.70
C GLN A 888 29.50 28.96 -45.70
N ASP A 889 28.21 29.28 -45.92
CA ASP A 889 27.10 28.34 -45.80
C ASP A 889 26.64 27.82 -47.16
N TYR A 890 27.01 28.51 -48.25
CA TYR A 890 26.64 28.14 -49.61
C TYR A 890 27.87 28.03 -50.53
N SER A 891 27.82 27.11 -51.48
CA SER A 891 28.82 26.92 -52.53
C SER A 891 28.24 27.20 -53.91
N ILE A 892 29.05 27.80 -54.79
CA ILE A 892 28.68 28.21 -56.15
C ILE A 892 29.50 27.41 -57.16
N SER A 893 28.84 26.87 -58.18
CA SER A 893 29.47 26.15 -59.29
C SER A 893 28.84 26.53 -60.62
N TYR A 894 29.61 26.48 -61.71
CA TYR A 894 29.20 26.90 -63.05
C TYR A 894 29.24 25.72 -64.03
N PHE A 895 28.32 25.70 -64.99
CA PHE A 895 28.10 24.60 -65.93
C PHE A 895 27.71 25.11 -67.32
N GLU A 896 28.06 24.35 -68.35
CA GLU A 896 27.65 24.64 -69.74
C GLU A 896 26.23 24.12 -70.05
N GLU A 897 25.74 23.12 -69.32
CA GLU A 897 24.41 22.52 -69.54
C GLU A 897 23.53 22.56 -68.28
N LEU A 898 22.22 22.80 -68.48
CA LEU A 898 21.21 22.80 -67.41
C LEU A 898 21.10 21.44 -66.70
N ALA A 899 21.24 20.33 -67.44
CA ALA A 899 21.16 18.99 -66.87
C ALA A 899 22.32 18.73 -65.89
N ASP A 900 23.51 19.20 -66.25
CA ASP A 900 24.72 19.12 -65.45
C ASP A 900 24.64 20.02 -64.20
N ALA A 901 24.09 21.24 -64.33
CA ALA A 901 23.82 22.11 -63.18
C ALA A 901 22.80 21.49 -62.19
N ASN A 902 21.74 20.85 -62.69
CA ASN A 902 20.76 20.15 -61.83
C ASN A 902 21.35 18.90 -61.15
N GLY A 903 22.24 18.18 -61.84
CA GLY A 903 22.89 16.98 -61.34
C GLY A 903 24.22 17.21 -60.58
N ALA A 904 24.69 18.45 -60.48
CA ALA A 904 26.03 18.80 -60.02
C ALA A 904 27.15 18.02 -60.73
N SER A 905 26.95 17.68 -62.01
CA SER A 905 27.90 16.90 -62.82
C SER A 905 28.69 17.82 -63.77
N ASN A 906 29.94 17.47 -64.08
CA ASN A 906 30.81 18.20 -65.01
C ASN A 906 30.91 19.74 -64.76
N PRO A 907 31.22 20.21 -63.54
CA PRO A 907 31.40 21.64 -63.30
C PRO A 907 32.58 22.20 -64.09
N ILE A 908 32.47 23.47 -64.49
CA ILE A 908 33.56 24.25 -65.06
C ILE A 908 34.65 24.39 -63.98
N ASN A 909 35.79 23.73 -64.19
CA ASN A 909 36.86 23.62 -63.19
C ASN A 909 37.66 24.91 -62.98
N GLN A 910 37.64 25.83 -63.95
CA GLN A 910 38.36 27.11 -63.90
C GLN A 910 37.40 28.27 -64.24
N PRO A 911 36.44 28.57 -63.36
CA PRO A 911 35.43 29.59 -63.65
C PRO A 911 36.00 31.01 -63.68
N SER A 912 37.19 31.26 -63.14
CA SER A 912 37.83 32.59 -63.20
C SER A 912 38.52 32.89 -64.54
N GLU A 913 38.75 31.86 -65.36
CA GLU A 913 39.48 31.92 -66.64
C GLU A 913 38.81 30.99 -67.66
N TYR A 914 37.48 31.01 -67.73
CA TYR A 914 36.72 30.14 -68.62
C TYR A 914 36.90 30.57 -70.08
N PHE A 915 37.41 29.69 -70.93
CA PHE A 915 37.58 29.96 -72.36
C PHE A 915 36.42 29.34 -73.16
N GLY A 916 35.62 30.19 -73.82
CA GLY A 916 34.43 29.75 -74.54
C GLY A 916 33.91 30.77 -75.56
N GLY A 917 32.88 30.39 -76.31
CA GLY A 917 32.17 31.28 -77.22
C GLY A 917 30.90 31.86 -76.57
N ALA A 918 30.24 32.79 -77.26
CA ALA A 918 28.99 33.38 -76.77
C ALA A 918 27.89 32.32 -76.57
N GLY A 919 27.18 32.37 -75.44
CA GLY A 919 26.18 31.36 -75.07
C GLY A 919 25.68 31.48 -73.63
N ASP A 920 24.84 30.53 -73.22
CA ASP A 920 24.31 30.45 -71.87
C ASP A 920 25.29 29.71 -70.95
N ILE A 921 25.50 30.24 -69.74
CA ILE A 921 26.17 29.55 -68.64
C ILE A 921 25.17 29.37 -67.50
N TYR A 922 25.11 28.16 -66.95
CA TYR A 922 24.28 27.83 -65.81
C TYR A 922 25.10 27.94 -64.53
N VAL A 923 24.49 28.48 -63.49
CA VAL A 923 25.10 28.58 -62.16
C VAL A 923 24.24 27.85 -61.14
N ARG A 924 24.86 26.98 -60.33
CA ARG A 924 24.23 26.29 -59.21
C ARG A 924 24.76 26.90 -57.92
N ILE A 925 23.85 27.39 -57.08
CA ILE A 925 24.11 27.70 -55.67
C ILE A 925 23.51 26.57 -54.83
N GLN A 926 24.26 26.05 -53.87
CA GLN A 926 23.82 24.96 -53.00
C GLN A 926 24.19 25.22 -51.54
N ASN A 927 23.39 24.72 -50.61
CA ASN A 927 23.72 24.76 -49.19
C ASN A 927 24.82 23.73 -48.87
N ASN A 928 25.83 24.11 -48.08
CA ASN A 928 26.97 23.25 -47.75
C ASN A 928 26.62 22.11 -46.77
N ASN A 929 25.58 22.29 -45.95
CA ASN A 929 25.10 21.27 -45.01
C ASN A 929 24.03 20.35 -45.64
N ASN A 930 23.39 20.77 -46.74
CA ASN A 930 22.48 19.95 -47.52
C ASN A 930 22.65 20.19 -49.04
N PRO A 931 23.48 19.39 -49.74
CA PRO A 931 23.73 19.54 -51.18
C PRO A 931 22.52 19.31 -52.10
N ASP A 932 21.47 18.64 -51.59
CA ASP A 932 20.19 18.46 -52.29
C ASP A 932 19.30 19.72 -52.19
N CYS A 933 19.65 20.66 -51.31
CA CYS A 933 19.10 22.00 -51.28
C CYS A 933 19.92 22.91 -52.20
N PHE A 934 19.41 23.16 -53.40
CA PHE A 934 20.09 24.00 -54.39
C PHE A 934 19.11 24.78 -55.27
N GLU A 935 19.60 25.86 -55.86
CA GLU A 935 18.92 26.56 -56.95
C GLU A 935 19.85 26.68 -58.16
N VAL A 936 19.27 26.59 -59.35
CA VAL A 936 19.98 26.75 -60.63
C VAL A 936 19.46 27.97 -61.35
N GLY A 937 20.38 28.86 -61.73
CA GLY A 937 20.13 30.03 -62.56
C GLY A 937 20.94 29.97 -63.84
N GLN A 938 20.78 31.01 -64.63
CA GLN A 938 21.48 31.16 -65.90
C GLN A 938 21.84 32.63 -66.15
N PHE A 939 22.91 32.84 -66.90
CA PHE A 939 23.31 34.12 -67.48
C PHE A 939 23.93 33.90 -68.85
N GLU A 940 23.96 34.95 -69.66
CA GLU A 940 24.58 34.93 -70.98
C GLU A 940 26.05 35.39 -70.85
N ILE A 941 26.94 34.78 -71.65
CA ILE A 941 28.28 35.30 -71.94
C ILE A 941 28.33 35.77 -73.41
N GLY A 942 28.97 36.91 -73.64
CA GLY A 942 29.04 37.58 -74.94
C GLY A 942 30.48 37.77 -75.43
N ILE A 943 30.68 37.75 -76.75
CA ILE A 943 31.99 38.01 -77.36
C ILE A 943 31.95 39.36 -78.06
N ILE A 944 32.93 40.20 -77.75
CA ILE A 944 33.18 41.46 -78.45
C ILE A 944 34.18 41.17 -79.57
N GLU A 945 33.77 41.38 -80.82
CA GLU A 945 34.66 41.19 -81.99
C GLU A 945 35.82 42.20 -81.94
N SER A 946 37.05 41.70 -82.04
CA SER A 946 38.26 42.54 -82.11
C SER A 946 38.36 43.25 -83.47
N ALA A 947 38.86 44.49 -83.50
CA ALA A 947 39.07 45.21 -84.75
C ALA A 947 40.04 44.46 -85.71
N ALA A 948 39.77 44.50 -87.01
CA ALA A 948 40.61 43.84 -88.01
C ALA A 948 41.95 44.58 -88.18
N VAL A 949 43.06 43.93 -87.79
CA VAL A 949 44.43 44.46 -87.88
C VAL A 949 45.34 43.54 -88.71
N ASN A 950 46.39 44.09 -89.30
CA ASN A 950 47.42 43.30 -89.99
C ASN A 950 48.73 43.30 -89.18
N LEU A 951 48.88 42.31 -88.30
CA LEU A 951 50.06 42.18 -87.44
C LEU A 951 51.24 41.44 -88.09
N ALA A 952 51.12 41.03 -89.35
CA ALA A 952 52.16 40.32 -90.10
C ALA A 952 53.09 41.28 -90.86
N VAL A 953 53.63 42.29 -90.18
CA VAL A 953 54.58 43.25 -90.76
C VAL A 953 56.00 42.69 -90.79
N GLY A 954 56.79 43.06 -91.80
CA GLY A 954 58.19 42.64 -91.94
C GLY A 954 59.13 43.39 -90.98
N PRO A 955 60.40 42.94 -90.84
CA PRO A 955 61.39 43.64 -90.03
C PRO A 955 61.74 45.02 -90.61
N ILE A 956 62.18 45.94 -89.75
CA ILE A 956 62.79 47.21 -90.19
C ILE A 956 64.31 47.05 -90.16
N GLU A 957 64.98 47.34 -91.29
CA GLU A 957 66.41 47.11 -91.50
C GLU A 957 67.17 48.43 -91.66
N ALA A 958 68.37 48.55 -91.06
CA ALA A 958 69.23 49.73 -91.18
C ALA A 958 70.74 49.37 -91.24
N CYS A 959 71.56 50.27 -91.80
CA CYS A 959 73.03 50.13 -91.81
C CYS A 959 73.67 50.94 -90.68
N ASP A 960 74.58 50.32 -89.94
CA ASP A 960 75.43 50.93 -88.94
C ASP A 960 76.71 51.50 -89.58
N ASN A 961 76.75 52.82 -89.73
CA ASN A 961 77.80 53.54 -90.42
C ASN A 961 79.12 53.65 -89.61
N ASN A 962 79.05 53.60 -88.29
CA ASN A 962 80.20 53.71 -87.39
C ASN A 962 80.62 52.36 -86.77
N ASN A 963 79.90 51.30 -87.11
CA ASN A 963 80.15 49.92 -86.71
C ASN A 963 80.20 49.75 -85.18
N ASP A 964 79.37 50.50 -84.45
CA ASP A 964 79.27 50.47 -82.99
C ASP A 964 78.21 49.48 -82.45
N GLY A 965 77.43 48.87 -83.34
CA GLY A 965 76.37 47.91 -83.06
C GLY A 965 74.99 48.53 -82.84
N PHE A 966 74.78 49.84 -83.09
CA PHE A 966 73.52 50.53 -82.81
C PHE A 966 73.05 51.39 -83.99
N PHE A 967 71.74 51.57 -84.11
CA PHE A 967 71.14 52.49 -85.08
C PHE A 967 70.10 53.36 -84.37
N HIS A 968 70.17 54.68 -84.61
CA HIS A 968 69.47 55.67 -83.78
C HIS A 968 68.19 56.22 -84.40
N GLU A 969 67.84 55.81 -85.63
CA GLU A 969 66.79 56.45 -86.43
C GLU A 969 65.77 55.45 -87.04
N PHE A 970 65.41 54.37 -86.35
CA PHE A 970 64.36 53.46 -86.84
C PHE A 970 62.99 54.16 -86.85
N ASP A 971 62.44 54.45 -88.03
CA ASP A 971 61.09 55.03 -88.13
C ASP A 971 60.02 53.95 -87.98
N LEU A 972 59.34 53.91 -86.83
CA LEU A 972 58.29 52.93 -86.52
C LEU A 972 56.93 53.35 -87.11
N ASP A 973 56.73 54.64 -87.34
CA ASP A 973 55.44 55.19 -87.80
C ASP A 973 55.10 54.71 -89.21
N VAL A 974 56.11 54.30 -90.01
CA VAL A 974 55.93 53.74 -91.36
C VAL A 974 55.07 52.47 -91.37
N LEU A 975 54.97 51.75 -90.25
CA LEU A 975 54.18 50.52 -90.14
C LEU A 975 52.73 50.76 -89.70
N ILE A 976 52.38 51.96 -89.20
CA ILE A 976 51.05 52.22 -88.63
C ILE A 976 49.94 52.02 -89.68
N ASP A 977 50.12 52.55 -90.89
CA ASP A 977 49.14 52.39 -91.98
C ASP A 977 49.04 50.94 -92.46
N ASP A 978 50.15 50.18 -92.45
CA ASP A 978 50.16 48.77 -92.82
C ASP A 978 49.48 47.88 -91.77
N ILE A 979 49.57 48.25 -90.50
CA ILE A 979 48.90 47.57 -89.37
C ILE A 979 47.41 47.93 -89.36
N ASN A 980 47.07 49.21 -89.54
CA ASN A 980 45.70 49.72 -89.67
C ASN A 980 45.22 49.75 -91.14
N PHE A 981 45.32 48.62 -91.83
CA PHE A 981 45.00 48.52 -93.27
C PHE A 981 43.53 48.82 -93.63
N THR A 982 42.65 48.92 -92.64
CA THR A 982 41.22 49.25 -92.81
C THR A 982 40.92 50.74 -92.64
N ASP A 983 41.92 51.57 -92.31
CA ASP A 983 41.79 52.99 -91.97
C ASP A 983 40.76 53.22 -90.83
N ASN A 984 40.70 52.32 -89.83
CA ASN A 984 39.80 52.47 -88.69
C ASN A 984 40.28 53.63 -87.80
N PRO A 985 39.52 54.74 -87.66
CA PRO A 985 39.94 55.88 -86.86
C PRO A 985 39.95 55.62 -85.35
N GLU A 986 39.26 54.58 -84.89
CA GLU A 986 39.21 54.19 -83.48
C GLU A 986 40.34 53.21 -83.10
N LEU A 987 41.16 52.77 -84.07
CA LEU A 987 42.29 51.88 -83.82
C LEU A 987 43.55 52.69 -83.49
N GLU A 988 44.08 52.52 -82.28
CA GLU A 988 45.35 53.12 -81.85
C GLU A 988 46.48 52.08 -81.91
N VAL A 989 47.54 52.38 -82.68
CA VAL A 989 48.74 51.53 -82.81
C VAL A 989 49.91 52.18 -82.07
N SER A 990 50.57 51.41 -81.21
CA SER A 990 51.78 51.81 -80.49
C SER A 990 52.81 50.67 -80.43
N PHE A 991 54.06 51.02 -80.14
CA PHE A 991 55.17 50.06 -80.05
C PHE A 991 55.75 50.05 -78.65
N HIS A 992 56.17 48.89 -78.16
CA HIS A 992 56.54 48.67 -76.77
C HIS A 992 57.79 47.79 -76.67
N PRO A 993 58.64 47.95 -75.65
CA PRO A 993 59.87 47.18 -75.55
C PRO A 993 59.65 45.72 -75.13
N THR A 994 58.53 45.41 -74.47
CA THR A 994 58.18 44.06 -74.02
C THR A 994 56.72 43.74 -74.30
N ILE A 995 56.35 42.46 -74.31
CA ILE A 995 54.95 42.03 -74.47
C ILE A 995 54.06 42.52 -73.32
N GLN A 996 54.59 42.55 -72.09
CA GLN A 996 53.85 43.02 -70.92
C GLN A 996 53.56 44.53 -71.00
N ASP A 997 54.50 45.30 -71.55
CA ASP A 997 54.30 46.73 -71.83
C ASP A 997 53.24 46.94 -72.92
N ALA A 998 53.18 46.08 -73.94
CA ALA A 998 52.15 46.11 -74.97
C ALA A 998 50.76 45.73 -74.43
N GLU A 999 50.64 44.68 -73.62
CA GLU A 999 49.37 44.27 -73.01
C GLU A 999 48.82 45.33 -72.06
N SER A 1000 49.68 45.95 -71.25
CA SER A 1000 49.29 46.97 -70.27
C SER A 1000 49.28 48.42 -70.81
N GLY A 1001 49.65 48.61 -72.09
CA GLY A 1001 49.79 49.93 -72.72
C GLY A 1001 50.85 50.84 -72.08
N GLN A 1002 51.84 50.28 -71.39
CA GLN A 1002 52.89 51.02 -70.69
C GLN A 1002 54.14 51.20 -71.56
N ASN A 1003 54.97 52.21 -71.26
CA ASN A 1003 56.27 52.44 -71.93
C ASN A 1003 56.24 52.45 -73.48
N PRO A 1004 55.34 53.24 -74.12
CA PRO A 1004 55.34 53.34 -75.59
C PRO A 1004 56.68 53.91 -76.09
N LEU A 1005 57.21 53.31 -77.14
CA LEU A 1005 58.46 53.69 -77.80
C LEU A 1005 58.22 54.88 -78.75
N PRO A 1006 59.12 55.88 -78.78
CA PRO A 1006 59.03 56.99 -79.72
C PRO A 1006 59.45 56.57 -81.14
N SER A 1007 58.91 57.25 -82.17
CA SER A 1007 59.44 57.23 -83.53
C SER A 1007 60.09 58.59 -83.88
N PRO A 1008 61.31 58.63 -84.44
CA PRO A 1008 62.20 57.49 -84.69
C PRO A 1008 62.79 56.91 -83.39
N TYR A 1009 63.04 55.60 -83.40
CA TYR A 1009 63.54 54.82 -82.27
C TYR A 1009 65.04 54.53 -82.38
N ALA A 1010 65.74 54.61 -81.25
CA ALA A 1010 67.13 54.21 -81.15
C ALA A 1010 67.23 52.81 -80.54
N SER A 1011 67.85 51.87 -81.27
CA SER A 1011 68.04 50.52 -80.78
C SER A 1011 68.96 50.49 -79.56
N VAL A 1012 68.69 49.55 -78.66
CA VAL A 1012 69.54 49.29 -77.48
C VAL A 1012 70.34 48.00 -77.60
N THR A 1013 70.23 47.29 -78.73
CA THR A 1013 71.00 46.11 -79.11
C THR A 1013 71.18 46.04 -80.64
N GLU A 1014 72.12 45.21 -81.10
CA GLU A 1014 72.49 45.02 -82.52
C GLU A 1014 71.33 44.47 -83.36
N ASN A 1015 70.53 43.56 -82.80
CA ASN A 1015 69.19 43.24 -83.29
C ASN A 1015 68.24 43.30 -82.09
N GLN A 1016 67.04 43.85 -82.26
CA GLN A 1016 66.10 44.06 -81.17
C GLN A 1016 64.68 43.63 -81.57
N THR A 1017 64.01 42.88 -80.71
CA THR A 1017 62.57 42.62 -80.82
C THR A 1017 61.81 43.62 -79.95
N ILE A 1018 60.84 44.31 -80.55
CA ILE A 1018 59.84 45.15 -79.88
C ILE A 1018 58.45 44.58 -80.14
N PHE A 1019 57.40 45.12 -79.52
CA PHE A 1019 56.03 44.61 -79.62
C PHE A 1019 55.07 45.69 -80.10
N ILE A 1020 54.27 45.36 -81.10
CA ILE A 1020 53.15 46.14 -81.58
C ILE A 1020 51.99 45.96 -80.59
N ARG A 1021 51.28 47.04 -80.29
CA ARG A 1021 49.99 47.05 -79.61
C ARG A 1021 49.00 47.77 -80.51
N ALA A 1022 47.90 47.11 -80.85
CA ALA A 1022 46.75 47.72 -81.50
C ALA A 1022 45.55 47.62 -80.55
N VAL A 1023 44.96 48.75 -80.17
CA VAL A 1023 43.74 48.80 -79.35
C VAL A 1023 42.62 49.44 -80.13
N ASP A 1024 41.44 48.85 -80.07
CA ASP A 1024 40.22 49.48 -80.53
C ASP A 1024 39.61 50.31 -79.38
N ALA A 1025 39.52 51.62 -79.56
CA ALA A 1025 39.02 52.56 -78.56
C ALA A 1025 37.52 52.42 -78.28
N GLU A 1026 36.74 51.79 -79.18
CA GLU A 1026 35.30 51.55 -78.98
C GLU A 1026 35.04 50.29 -78.15
N SER A 1027 35.68 49.18 -78.49
CA SER A 1027 35.52 47.89 -77.79
C SER A 1027 36.46 47.71 -76.59
N GLY A 1028 37.58 48.42 -76.57
CA GLY A 1028 38.66 48.22 -75.59
C GLY A 1028 39.53 46.98 -75.88
N CYS A 1029 39.25 46.23 -76.94
CA CYS A 1029 39.99 45.01 -77.27
C CYS A 1029 41.39 45.30 -77.79
N ILE A 1030 42.37 44.55 -77.29
CA ILE A 1030 43.79 44.71 -77.59
C ILE A 1030 44.32 43.51 -78.39
N GLN A 1031 45.19 43.77 -79.37
CA GLN A 1031 45.95 42.76 -80.08
C GLN A 1031 47.42 43.14 -80.10
N THR A 1032 48.32 42.15 -79.93
CA THR A 1032 49.77 42.39 -79.87
C THR A 1032 50.55 41.43 -80.77
N ALA A 1033 51.73 41.86 -81.24
CA ALA A 1033 52.63 41.02 -82.04
C ALA A 1033 54.10 41.48 -81.94
N PRO A 1034 55.09 40.59 -82.09
CA PRO A 1034 56.50 40.97 -82.11
C PRO A 1034 56.91 41.62 -83.45
N LEU A 1035 57.85 42.56 -83.40
CA LEU A 1035 58.48 43.25 -84.54
C LEU A 1035 60.00 43.27 -84.37
N GLU A 1036 60.74 42.88 -85.41
CA GLU A 1036 62.22 42.84 -85.38
C GLU A 1036 62.84 44.10 -86.01
N LEU A 1037 63.84 44.66 -85.33
CA LEU A 1037 64.74 45.70 -85.80
C LEU A 1037 66.12 45.09 -86.08
N ILE A 1038 66.60 45.21 -87.31
CA ILE A 1038 67.83 44.55 -87.79
C ILE A 1038 68.86 45.59 -88.20
N ILE A 1039 70.12 45.43 -87.75
CA ILE A 1039 71.23 46.34 -88.07
C ILE A 1039 72.34 45.60 -88.83
N TYR A 1040 72.84 46.21 -89.90
CA TYR A 1040 73.94 45.69 -90.71
C TYR A 1040 75.23 46.52 -90.55
N PRO A 1041 76.39 45.90 -90.23
CA PRO A 1041 77.67 46.62 -90.07
C PRO A 1041 78.24 47.18 -91.39
N SER A 1042 78.95 48.31 -91.32
CA SER A 1042 79.68 48.90 -92.46
C SER A 1042 81.06 48.25 -92.69
N PRO A 1043 81.54 48.16 -93.95
CA PRO A 1043 82.82 47.53 -94.28
C PRO A 1043 84.06 48.36 -93.85
N LEU A 1044 85.10 47.69 -93.33
CA LEU A 1044 86.38 48.30 -92.93
C LEU A 1044 87.48 48.03 -93.98
N LEU A 1045 88.07 49.08 -94.57
CA LEU A 1045 89.13 48.99 -95.60
C LEU A 1045 90.54 49.09 -95.00
N GLU A 1046 91.52 48.35 -95.56
CA GLU A 1046 92.94 48.42 -95.18
C GLU A 1046 93.78 49.35 -96.08
N THR A 1047 94.87 49.90 -95.54
CA THR A 1047 95.76 50.79 -96.31
C THR A 1047 96.75 49.98 -97.15
N PRO A 1048 96.79 50.15 -98.49
CA PRO A 1048 97.68 49.37 -99.35
C PRO A 1048 99.11 49.93 -99.38
N GLU A 1049 100.07 49.08 -99.73
CA GLU A 1049 101.46 49.46 -99.97
C GLU A 1049 101.59 50.34 -101.23
N PRO A 1050 102.48 51.35 -101.24
CA PRO A 1050 102.67 52.20 -102.40
C PRO A 1050 103.20 51.43 -103.63
N LEU A 1051 102.49 51.53 -104.77
CA LEU A 1051 102.99 50.99 -106.04
C LEU A 1051 104.25 51.73 -106.50
N THR A 1052 105.32 50.99 -106.84
CA THR A 1052 106.64 51.56 -107.21
C THR A 1052 107.15 50.99 -108.55
N LEU A 1053 107.60 51.86 -109.46
CA LEU A 1053 108.21 51.48 -110.76
C LEU A 1053 109.44 52.34 -111.09
N CYS A 1054 110.46 51.76 -111.75
CA CYS A 1054 111.67 52.48 -112.16
C CYS A 1054 111.44 53.37 -113.40
N ASP A 1055 111.98 54.59 -113.38
CA ASP A 1055 111.94 55.50 -114.52
C ASP A 1055 113.08 55.28 -115.54
N ASP A 1056 113.07 54.11 -116.18
CA ASP A 1056 114.08 53.70 -117.19
C ASP A 1056 114.27 54.64 -118.41
N ASN A 1057 113.40 55.62 -118.64
CA ASN A 1057 113.49 56.56 -119.78
C ASN A 1057 113.63 58.04 -119.34
N GLU A 1058 113.82 58.28 -118.03
CA GLU A 1058 114.05 59.60 -117.41
C GLU A 1058 112.99 60.66 -117.76
N THR A 1059 111.70 60.25 -117.86
CA THR A 1059 110.60 61.15 -118.24
C THR A 1059 109.82 61.76 -117.07
N GLY A 1060 110.02 61.27 -115.85
CA GLY A 1060 109.32 61.70 -114.63
C GLY A 1060 107.89 61.18 -114.48
N VAL A 1061 107.39 60.36 -115.41
CA VAL A 1061 106.02 59.83 -115.40
C VAL A 1061 106.00 58.32 -115.65
N ARG A 1062 105.13 57.58 -114.96
CA ARG A 1062 104.93 56.13 -115.14
C ARG A 1062 103.46 55.78 -115.09
N THR A 1063 103.08 54.75 -115.84
CA THR A 1063 101.74 54.18 -115.79
C THR A 1063 101.68 53.11 -114.70
N PHE A 1064 100.75 53.26 -113.76
CA PHE A 1064 100.44 52.34 -112.67
C PHE A 1064 99.09 51.66 -112.91
N ASP A 1065 99.00 50.40 -112.51
CA ASP A 1065 97.74 49.67 -112.40
C ASP A 1065 97.31 49.68 -110.93
N LEU A 1066 96.36 50.56 -110.59
CA LEU A 1066 95.83 50.71 -109.23
C LEU A 1066 94.98 49.51 -108.79
N THR A 1067 94.56 48.63 -109.70
CA THR A 1067 93.82 47.41 -109.33
C THR A 1067 94.71 46.40 -108.61
N LEU A 1068 96.03 46.54 -108.74
CA LEU A 1068 96.99 45.69 -108.04
C LEU A 1068 96.92 45.82 -106.51
N VAL A 1069 96.38 46.92 -105.98
CA VAL A 1069 96.20 47.11 -104.54
C VAL A 1069 94.88 46.57 -104.00
N GLU A 1070 93.92 46.15 -104.84
CA GLU A 1070 92.59 45.68 -104.37
C GLU A 1070 92.70 44.53 -103.37
N GLY A 1071 93.61 43.58 -103.63
CA GLY A 1071 93.85 42.45 -102.73
C GLY A 1071 94.42 42.85 -101.37
N GLU A 1072 95.06 44.02 -101.27
CA GLU A 1072 95.55 44.58 -100.01
C GLU A 1072 94.46 45.39 -99.30
N VAL A 1073 93.71 46.21 -100.04
CA VAL A 1073 92.62 47.05 -99.50
C VAL A 1073 91.49 46.21 -98.90
N LEU A 1074 91.17 45.07 -99.50
CA LEU A 1074 90.07 44.20 -99.10
C LEU A 1074 90.53 43.00 -98.25
N VAL A 1075 91.77 42.99 -97.76
CA VAL A 1075 92.37 41.80 -97.13
C VAL A 1075 91.59 41.26 -95.93
N ASN A 1076 90.85 42.13 -95.22
CA ASN A 1076 90.05 41.79 -94.04
C ASN A 1076 88.54 41.65 -94.34
N ILE A 1077 88.16 41.60 -95.61
CA ILE A 1077 86.76 41.44 -96.03
C ILE A 1077 86.54 40.00 -96.50
N ASP A 1078 85.71 39.24 -95.77
CA ASP A 1078 85.49 37.80 -95.99
C ASP A 1078 84.89 37.46 -97.37
N ASN A 1079 84.18 38.40 -98.01
CA ASN A 1079 83.66 38.25 -99.37
C ASN A 1079 83.74 39.56 -100.16
N PRO A 1080 84.89 39.84 -100.81
CA PRO A 1080 85.12 41.10 -101.50
C PRO A 1080 84.19 41.33 -102.70
N ASN A 1081 83.55 40.28 -103.25
CA ASN A 1081 82.60 40.42 -104.35
C ASN A 1081 81.26 41.07 -103.94
N ASN A 1082 81.01 41.24 -102.64
CA ASN A 1082 79.82 41.92 -102.12
C ASN A 1082 79.94 43.46 -102.11
N PHE A 1083 81.09 43.99 -102.54
CA PHE A 1083 81.38 45.42 -102.49
C PHE A 1083 81.84 45.91 -103.87
N ASP A 1084 81.40 47.10 -104.26
CA ASP A 1084 81.90 47.81 -105.43
C ASP A 1084 83.09 48.72 -105.03
N ILE A 1085 84.20 48.68 -105.79
CA ILE A 1085 85.39 49.50 -105.51
C ILE A 1085 85.48 50.64 -106.53
N ALA A 1086 85.68 51.86 -106.04
CA ALA A 1086 85.94 53.04 -106.84
C ALA A 1086 87.22 53.76 -106.39
N TYR A 1087 87.94 54.35 -107.34
CA TYR A 1087 89.23 55.00 -107.12
C TYR A 1087 89.11 56.51 -107.27
N TYR A 1088 89.70 57.29 -106.38
CA TYR A 1088 89.66 58.75 -106.42
C TYR A 1088 91.05 59.37 -106.28
N ASN A 1089 91.26 60.54 -106.90
CA ASN A 1089 92.52 61.30 -106.83
C ASN A 1089 92.79 61.90 -105.43
N ASN A 1090 91.79 61.95 -104.55
CA ASN A 1090 91.91 62.38 -103.16
C ASN A 1090 90.78 61.81 -102.29
N GLU A 1091 90.98 61.86 -100.98
CA GLU A 1091 90.07 61.34 -99.94
C GLU A 1091 88.68 62.00 -99.94
N ASN A 1092 88.60 63.34 -100.04
CA ASN A 1092 87.29 64.04 -100.03
C ASN A 1092 86.43 63.64 -101.23
N GLY A 1093 87.08 63.35 -102.37
CA GLY A 1093 86.41 62.80 -103.53
C GLY A 1093 85.80 61.42 -103.28
N ALA A 1094 86.44 60.58 -102.47
CA ALA A 1094 85.91 59.27 -102.11
C ALA A 1094 84.74 59.36 -101.12
N ILE A 1095 84.82 60.20 -100.09
CA ILE A 1095 83.77 60.36 -99.07
C ILE A 1095 82.47 60.94 -99.65
N GLU A 1096 82.59 61.92 -100.56
CA GLU A 1096 81.43 62.58 -101.20
C GLU A 1096 80.98 61.91 -102.50
N GLU A 1097 81.64 60.82 -102.92
CA GLU A 1097 81.49 60.19 -104.24
C GLU A 1097 81.60 61.20 -105.40
N ASN A 1098 82.52 62.16 -105.28
CA ASN A 1098 82.60 63.29 -106.19
C ASN A 1098 83.13 62.86 -107.58
N PRO A 1099 82.32 62.96 -108.65
CA PRO A 1099 82.72 62.49 -109.98
C PRO A 1099 83.96 63.20 -110.55
N GLY A 1100 84.27 64.41 -110.08
CA GLY A 1100 85.42 65.20 -110.55
C GLY A 1100 86.79 64.66 -110.10
N ASN A 1101 86.82 63.83 -109.05
CA ASN A 1101 88.03 63.20 -108.56
C ASN A 1101 88.12 61.72 -108.92
N LEU A 1102 87.10 61.13 -109.54
CA LEU A 1102 87.04 59.71 -109.89
C LEU A 1102 88.11 59.35 -110.94
N ILE A 1103 88.90 58.32 -110.64
CA ILE A 1103 89.86 57.71 -111.56
C ILE A 1103 89.12 56.65 -112.38
N ALA A 1104 88.70 57.03 -113.59
CA ALA A 1104 87.90 56.17 -114.46
C ALA A 1104 88.67 55.00 -115.08
N THR A 1105 90.01 55.06 -115.12
CA THR A 1105 90.88 54.01 -115.70
C THR A 1105 91.98 53.62 -114.72
N PRO A 1106 91.66 52.86 -113.65
CA PRO A 1106 92.62 52.49 -112.61
C PRO A 1106 93.75 51.58 -113.14
N THR A 1107 93.51 50.77 -114.18
CA THR A 1107 94.53 49.88 -114.77
C THR A 1107 95.63 50.57 -115.58
N GLY A 1108 95.51 51.88 -115.79
CA GLY A 1108 96.41 52.65 -116.65
C GLY A 1108 96.63 54.07 -116.14
N TYR A 1109 96.63 54.25 -114.81
CA TYR A 1109 96.79 55.54 -114.17
C TYR A 1109 98.20 56.11 -114.43
N GLU A 1110 98.31 57.24 -115.11
CA GLU A 1110 99.59 57.90 -115.37
C GLU A 1110 99.95 58.80 -114.19
N SER A 1111 101.09 58.52 -113.54
CA SER A 1111 101.58 59.36 -112.45
C SER A 1111 101.93 60.74 -112.98
N GLN A 1112 101.60 61.77 -112.21
CA GLN A 1112 101.93 63.14 -112.55
C GLN A 1112 103.41 63.39 -112.16
N SER A 1113 104.20 64.01 -113.04
CA SER A 1113 105.60 64.33 -112.74
C SER A 1113 105.67 65.38 -111.64
N ASP A 1114 106.43 65.10 -110.58
CA ASP A 1114 106.78 66.11 -109.57
C ASP A 1114 107.67 67.23 -110.15
#